data_AF-A0A4Y7IGV6-F1
#
_entry.id   AF-A0A4Y7IGV6-F1
#
_cell.length_a   1.000
_cell.length_b   1.000
_cell.length_c   1.000
_cell.angle_alpha   90.00
_cell.angle_beta   90.00
_cell.angle_gamma   90.00
#
_symmetry.space_group_name_H-M   'P 1'
#
loop_
_entity.id
_entity.type
_entity.pdbx_description
1 polymer ?
#
loop_
_entity_poly.entity_id
_entity_poly.type
_entity_poly.pdbx_seq_one_letter_code
_entity_poly.pdbx_strand_id
1 'polypeptide(L)'
;MKFIKWGCLFLYYTTSCFCLSPLFLMEFVFCRWVLLAFLLFSRAHSALGVDGLNGDTKVRGVNLGGWLVLEGWIKPSLFDGIPNGDMLDGTQVQFKSVSLNKYVTAQDGGGQSVSVDRDVPSSWETFRLWRVSESDFQFRTLKGQFLSCDGVGASVTATSELPSSTETFHIERNNNNRVHIKLSSGTYLQLANGYGHDKAKEVLSKHRSSYIRPEDFQFLYEHGINTVRIPVGWWIAEDPNPPAPYIGGSLASLDDAFSWAQTYNMKCIIDLHAAPGSQNGMEHSSSRDGSTDWPTSPAYISQSLDVIDFLASRYGNHPALLGIELLNEPSASGVSLDILVSYYSKGYQIVRNHSSTAYVIVCQRIGNADPLELYHANIGLSNVVVDLHYYNLFDNFFSNMSTSENIQFVHKSRETQVESLNAANGPLVFVGEWVNEWSVANGSQMDYQEFGRAQLDVYDTASFGWAYWTLKNDRNHWDLEWNIRNNYLQLGQKSLPAWGYGYLDAALALDELNGAVVKGVNLGGWLVLEGFITRSLFEGIPNREMLDGTKVQFRSLSLNKYVSAQKGGDSGIVTVDIDKADTWETFRLWRLSERDFQLRTLHGQFLSCDGEGATVLAKSVSPDSKETFSIEKNDDGNVYIKHSSGKYLQVSGNELRADHEGIPTRDEYGATFHMIINGSMKGDYQLGNGYGLETATEVLRNHRSNFVTQADFQFLSRNGINTVRIPVGWWIAQDPPPAPYVGGSLEYLDKAFEWAQLYEMKCIIDLHAAPGSQNGMEHSSSRDGTIDWPTSEENIKESLRAIDFLASKYGNHDALLGIELLNEPHAPNVSPGILKKYYKDGYDIVRRHSDKAYVIMCQRIGEGSNLTRLYNAIADMGLSKVVFDLHYYNLYIDLFFNKSPQQNIDYIKNERKSEIKSLNAGPLVFIGEWTNQFGNGGYSSIEYQKYGKAQLAVYGSASFGWAYWTLKIEKNRHWDLMWNIKNKTLQL
;
A
#
# COMPACT_ATOMS: atom_id res chain seq x y z
N MET A 1 -52.15 38.95 -12.72
CA MET A 1 -53.18 39.44 -11.79
C MET A 1 -54.56 38.90 -12.19
N LYS A 2 -54.97 37.75 -11.61
CA LYS A 2 -56.35 37.31 -11.21
C LYS A 2 -57.63 37.53 -12.13
N PHE A 3 -58.48 36.46 -12.23
CA PHE A 3 -59.92 36.36 -12.64
C PHE A 3 -60.36 36.30 -14.16
N ILE A 4 -61.52 35.73 -14.61
CA ILE A 4 -62.28 34.45 -14.33
C ILE A 4 -63.59 34.21 -15.21
N LYS A 5 -63.88 32.95 -15.63
CA LYS A 5 -65.16 32.17 -15.93
C LYS A 5 -66.29 32.52 -16.98
N TRP A 6 -67.05 31.42 -17.33
CA TRP A 6 -68.46 31.21 -17.85
C TRP A 6 -68.67 30.76 -19.33
N GLY A 7 -69.69 29.96 -19.77
CA GLY A 7 -70.61 29.01 -19.07
C GLY A 7 -71.90 28.47 -19.81
N CYS A 8 -71.97 27.16 -20.16
CA CYS A 8 -73.12 26.18 -20.28
C CYS A 8 -74.41 26.35 -21.20
N LEU A 9 -74.83 25.30 -21.98
CA LEU A 9 -76.19 24.61 -22.03
C LEU A 9 -76.35 23.40 -23.05
N PHE A 10 -77.57 22.92 -23.45
CA PHE A 10 -77.94 21.46 -23.65
C PHE A 10 -79.06 21.02 -24.72
N LEU A 11 -78.93 19.80 -25.35
CA LEU A 11 -79.95 18.68 -25.67
C LEU A 11 -80.91 18.54 -26.95
N TYR A 12 -81.16 17.26 -27.43
CA TYR A 12 -82.36 16.56 -28.11
C TYR A 12 -82.40 15.89 -29.58
N TYR A 13 -82.38 14.51 -29.68
CA TYR A 13 -83.18 13.43 -30.44
C TYR A 13 -83.26 12.99 -31.99
N THR A 14 -82.87 11.71 -32.31
CA THR A 14 -83.45 10.53 -33.15
C THR A 14 -83.83 10.58 -34.71
N THR A 15 -84.15 9.55 -35.59
CA THR A 15 -84.46 8.04 -35.62
C THR A 15 -84.53 7.30 -37.05
N SER A 16 -84.23 5.95 -37.20
CA SER A 16 -84.76 4.83 -38.11
C SER A 16 -84.77 4.82 -39.71
N CYS A 17 -85.01 3.74 -40.55
CA CYS A 17 -84.68 2.25 -40.66
C CYS A 17 -85.19 1.48 -42.00
N PHE A 18 -84.79 0.19 -42.28
CA PHE A 18 -85.34 -0.98 -43.11
C PHE A 18 -85.03 -1.40 -44.63
N CYS A 19 -84.41 -2.61 -44.84
CA CYS A 19 -84.49 -3.69 -45.92
C CYS A 19 -84.11 -3.47 -47.45
N LEU A 20 -83.93 -4.45 -48.42
CA LEU A 20 -83.90 -5.96 -48.58
C LEU A 20 -83.06 -6.50 -49.84
N SER A 21 -83.24 -7.75 -50.35
CA SER A 21 -82.48 -8.51 -51.44
C SER A 21 -83.33 -9.69 -52.07
N PRO A 22 -82.91 -10.78 -52.85
CA PRO A 22 -81.63 -11.29 -53.48
C PRO A 22 -81.68 -12.08 -54.88
N LEU A 23 -80.59 -12.80 -55.30
CA LEU A 23 -80.43 -14.14 -56.01
C LEU A 23 -80.05 -14.42 -57.53
N PHE A 24 -79.21 -15.49 -57.71
CA PHE A 24 -78.98 -16.52 -58.79
C PHE A 24 -77.99 -16.44 -60.02
N LEU A 25 -76.85 -17.18 -59.89
CA LEU A 25 -76.15 -18.17 -60.79
C LEU A 25 -75.24 -17.89 -62.03
N MET A 26 -74.30 -18.85 -62.20
CA MET A 26 -73.35 -19.21 -63.30
C MET A 26 -72.24 -18.20 -63.67
N GLU A 27 -70.92 -18.46 -63.67
CA GLU A 27 -70.00 -19.64 -63.71
C GLU A 27 -69.28 -19.91 -65.06
N PHE A 28 -68.07 -20.50 -64.92
CA PHE A 28 -67.26 -21.28 -65.87
C PHE A 28 -66.10 -20.64 -66.69
N VAL A 29 -65.02 -21.44 -66.75
CA VAL A 29 -63.81 -21.39 -67.62
C VAL A 29 -62.81 -20.23 -67.46
N PHE A 30 -61.99 -20.28 -66.40
CA PHE A 30 -60.54 -19.98 -66.54
C PHE A 30 -59.65 -20.92 -65.69
N CYS A 31 -60.04 -22.20 -65.62
CA CYS A 31 -59.57 -23.16 -64.62
C CYS A 31 -58.47 -24.13 -65.14
N ARG A 32 -57.39 -23.62 -65.78
CA ARG A 32 -56.33 -24.51 -66.33
C ARG A 32 -54.85 -24.12 -66.18
N TRP A 33 -54.49 -22.93 -65.68
CA TRP A 33 -53.07 -22.55 -65.52
C TRP A 33 -52.63 -22.13 -64.11
N VAL A 34 -53.55 -21.80 -63.19
CA VAL A 34 -53.21 -21.58 -61.77
C VAL A 34 -52.98 -22.91 -61.02
N LEU A 35 -53.43 -24.03 -61.60
CA LEU A 35 -53.38 -25.38 -61.02
C LEU A 35 -51.97 -25.96 -60.80
N LEU A 36 -50.91 -25.33 -61.32
CA LEU A 36 -49.52 -25.70 -60.99
C LEU A 36 -48.91 -24.84 -59.86
N ALA A 37 -49.44 -23.63 -59.62
CA ALA A 37 -48.97 -22.76 -58.54
C ALA A 37 -49.53 -23.15 -57.17
N PHE A 38 -50.62 -23.92 -57.13
CA PHE A 38 -51.30 -24.34 -55.90
C PHE A 38 -50.51 -25.33 -55.01
N LEU A 39 -49.36 -25.84 -55.48
CA LEU A 39 -48.53 -26.80 -54.73
C LEU A 39 -47.40 -26.17 -53.93
N LEU A 40 -47.05 -24.89 -54.16
CA LEU A 40 -45.99 -24.19 -53.43
C LEU A 40 -46.37 -22.73 -53.16
N PHE A 41 -46.41 -22.37 -51.87
CA PHE A 41 -46.63 -21.02 -51.32
C PHE A 41 -47.99 -20.33 -51.60
N SER A 42 -48.97 -20.59 -50.73
CA SER A 42 -49.59 -19.50 -49.93
C SER A 42 -50.37 -20.05 -48.72
N ARG A 43 -50.36 -19.29 -47.61
CA ARG A 43 -51.16 -19.57 -46.40
C ARG A 43 -52.55 -18.95 -46.55
N ALA A 44 -53.62 -19.72 -46.37
CA ALA A 44 -54.94 -19.18 -46.06
C ALA A 44 -55.73 -20.12 -45.12
N HIS A 45 -56.13 -19.58 -43.98
CA HIS A 45 -56.82 -20.20 -42.86
C HIS A 45 -57.97 -21.16 -43.21
N SER A 46 -57.94 -22.35 -42.62
CA SER A 46 -59.13 -23.08 -42.16
C SER A 46 -58.90 -23.51 -40.70
N ALA A 47 -59.92 -23.45 -39.86
CA ALA A 47 -59.77 -23.67 -38.42
C ALA A 47 -59.74 -25.17 -38.07
N LEU A 48 -58.98 -25.50 -37.02
CA LEU A 48 -59.11 -26.79 -36.33
C LEU A 48 -60.06 -26.61 -35.16
N GLY A 49 -61.21 -27.29 -35.21
CA GLY A 49 -62.08 -27.46 -34.05
C GLY A 49 -61.43 -28.39 -33.00
N VAL A 50 -61.97 -28.40 -31.79
CA VAL A 50 -61.55 -29.35 -30.75
C VAL A 50 -62.45 -30.58 -30.81
N ASP A 51 -61.88 -31.73 -31.17
CA ASP A 51 -62.61 -33.00 -31.24
C ASP A 51 -63.34 -33.30 -29.92
N GLY A 52 -64.58 -33.76 -30.03
CA GLY A 52 -65.48 -34.00 -28.89
C GLY A 52 -66.39 -32.82 -28.52
N LEU A 53 -66.25 -31.65 -29.15
CA LEU A 53 -67.22 -30.55 -29.08
C LEU A 53 -67.90 -30.32 -30.43
N ASN A 54 -69.20 -29.99 -30.41
CA ASN A 54 -69.99 -29.85 -31.63
C ASN A 54 -69.73 -28.51 -32.34
N GLY A 55 -69.19 -28.58 -33.56
CA GLY A 55 -68.93 -27.44 -34.44
C GLY A 55 -67.81 -26.51 -33.97
N ASP A 56 -67.71 -25.32 -34.57
CA ASP A 56 -66.69 -24.29 -34.26
C ASP A 56 -66.88 -23.59 -32.89
N THR A 57 -67.33 -24.34 -31.88
CA THR A 57 -67.54 -23.84 -30.52
C THR A 57 -66.25 -23.93 -29.69
N LYS A 58 -65.89 -22.83 -29.02
CA LYS A 58 -64.72 -22.76 -28.15
C LYS A 58 -65.03 -23.35 -26.77
N VAL A 59 -64.06 -24.06 -26.18
CA VAL A 59 -64.11 -24.54 -24.80
C VAL A 59 -64.45 -23.39 -23.84
N ARG A 60 -65.41 -23.60 -22.95
CA ARG A 60 -65.78 -22.70 -21.85
C ARG A 60 -65.90 -23.55 -20.58
N GLY A 61 -64.91 -23.45 -19.69
CA GLY A 61 -64.86 -24.19 -18.44
C GLY A 61 -64.76 -23.27 -17.23
N VAL A 62 -64.94 -23.85 -16.04
CA VAL A 62 -64.71 -23.21 -14.75
C VAL A 62 -63.85 -24.14 -13.88
N ASN A 63 -62.87 -23.58 -13.17
CA ASN A 63 -61.98 -24.36 -12.33
C ASN A 63 -62.67 -24.67 -10.99
N LEU A 64 -62.70 -25.95 -10.60
CA LEU A 64 -63.28 -26.41 -9.33
C LEU A 64 -62.22 -26.38 -8.21
N GLY A 65 -61.60 -25.21 -8.02
CA GLY A 65 -60.61 -24.96 -6.95
C GLY A 65 -61.22 -25.16 -5.56
N GLY A 66 -60.39 -25.57 -4.59
CA GLY A 66 -60.84 -25.84 -3.22
C GLY A 66 -61.59 -27.18 -3.01
N TRP A 67 -61.87 -27.98 -4.06
CA TRP A 67 -62.59 -29.26 -3.92
C TRP A 67 -61.67 -30.44 -3.59
N LEU A 68 -60.67 -30.71 -4.45
CA LEU A 68 -59.73 -31.83 -4.29
C LEU A 68 -58.31 -31.39 -3.91
N VAL A 69 -58.05 -30.09 -3.95
CA VAL A 69 -56.85 -29.42 -3.41
C VAL A 69 -57.37 -28.29 -2.52
N LEU A 70 -56.95 -28.26 -1.25
CA LEU A 70 -57.40 -27.24 -0.31
C LEU A 70 -56.57 -25.96 -0.48
N GLU A 71 -57.25 -24.85 -0.72
CA GLU A 71 -56.64 -23.54 -0.91
C GLU A 71 -57.19 -22.57 0.14
N GLY A 72 -56.31 -22.08 1.04
CA GLY A 72 -56.72 -21.25 2.18
C GLY A 72 -57.44 -19.95 1.79
N TRP A 73 -57.19 -19.43 0.60
CA TRP A 73 -57.89 -18.23 0.08
C TRP A 73 -59.30 -18.54 -0.48
N ILE A 74 -59.55 -19.77 -0.94
CA ILE A 74 -60.88 -20.22 -1.43
C ILE A 74 -61.78 -20.60 -0.27
N LYS A 75 -61.23 -21.23 0.78
CA LYS A 75 -61.98 -21.61 1.97
C LYS A 75 -61.20 -21.35 3.27
N PRO A 76 -61.08 -20.06 3.70
CA PRO A 76 -60.37 -19.69 4.92
C PRO A 76 -60.87 -20.43 6.16
N SER A 77 -62.19 -20.62 6.27
CA SER A 77 -62.87 -21.21 7.43
C SER A 77 -62.57 -22.69 7.71
N LEU A 78 -61.60 -23.31 7.03
CA LEU A 78 -61.03 -24.61 7.39
C LEU A 78 -59.74 -24.46 8.22
N PHE A 79 -59.16 -23.26 8.27
CA PHE A 79 -57.88 -22.94 8.91
C PHE A 79 -58.05 -22.08 10.17
N ASP A 80 -59.17 -21.33 10.30
CA ASP A 80 -59.52 -20.47 11.45
C ASP A 80 -59.37 -21.14 12.83
N GLY A 81 -59.55 -22.47 12.90
CA GLY A 81 -59.51 -23.25 14.14
C GLY A 81 -58.13 -23.77 14.54
N ILE A 82 -57.06 -23.48 13.79
CA ILE A 82 -55.71 -23.99 14.08
C ILE A 82 -55.03 -23.12 15.16
N PRO A 83 -54.61 -23.66 16.32
CA PRO A 83 -53.83 -22.90 17.30
C PRO A 83 -52.52 -22.41 16.70
N ASN A 84 -52.13 -21.16 16.97
CA ASN A 84 -51.04 -20.48 16.25
C ASN A 84 -51.19 -20.60 14.71
N GLY A 85 -52.40 -20.40 14.18
CA GLY A 85 -52.72 -20.50 12.75
C GLY A 85 -52.06 -19.43 11.87
N ASP A 86 -51.47 -18.40 12.47
CA ASP A 86 -50.56 -17.44 11.84
C ASP A 86 -49.09 -17.93 11.81
N MET A 87 -48.84 -19.16 12.24
CA MET A 87 -47.55 -19.86 12.23
C MET A 87 -47.70 -21.25 11.60
N LEU A 88 -48.10 -21.29 10.34
CA LEU A 88 -48.18 -22.52 9.53
C LEU A 88 -46.89 -22.73 8.72
N ASP A 89 -46.71 -23.92 8.14
CA ASP A 89 -45.54 -24.25 7.33
C ASP A 89 -45.31 -23.24 6.19
N GLY A 90 -44.04 -22.86 6.02
CA GLY A 90 -43.61 -21.89 5.02
C GLY A 90 -43.85 -20.42 5.37
N THR A 91 -44.57 -20.12 6.47
CA THR A 91 -44.77 -18.76 7.00
C THR A 91 -43.43 -18.07 7.23
N GLN A 92 -43.32 -16.83 6.79
CA GLN A 92 -42.12 -16.01 6.99
C GLN A 92 -42.21 -15.23 8.31
N VAL A 93 -41.20 -15.37 9.16
CA VAL A 93 -41.08 -14.67 10.44
C VAL A 93 -39.74 -13.93 10.55
N GLN A 94 -39.76 -12.84 11.31
CA GLN A 94 -38.59 -12.01 11.61
C GLN A 94 -38.57 -11.77 13.12
N PHE A 95 -37.50 -12.15 13.80
CA PHE A 95 -37.37 -11.98 15.25
C PHE A 95 -36.61 -10.69 15.56
N LYS A 96 -37.13 -9.86 16.46
CA LYS A 96 -36.48 -8.63 16.92
C LYS A 96 -36.15 -8.69 18.41
N SER A 97 -34.90 -8.41 18.76
CA SER A 97 -34.48 -8.26 20.15
C SER A 97 -35.17 -7.07 20.81
N VAL A 98 -35.74 -7.31 22.00
CA VAL A 98 -36.34 -6.28 22.84
C VAL A 98 -35.28 -5.41 23.53
N SER A 99 -34.08 -5.94 23.79
CA SER A 99 -33.00 -5.22 24.48
C SER A 99 -32.07 -4.44 23.55
N LEU A 100 -31.79 -4.97 22.35
CA LEU A 100 -30.91 -4.33 21.36
C LEU A 100 -31.67 -3.54 20.29
N ASN A 101 -32.99 -3.76 20.17
CA ASN A 101 -33.81 -3.22 19.07
C ASN A 101 -33.25 -3.55 17.66
N LYS A 102 -32.57 -4.70 17.53
CA LYS A 102 -32.02 -5.28 16.29
C LYS A 102 -32.73 -6.59 15.93
N TYR A 103 -32.73 -6.96 14.65
CA TYR A 103 -33.26 -8.23 14.14
C TYR A 103 -32.23 -9.37 14.22
N VAL A 104 -32.75 -10.59 14.38
CA VAL A 104 -32.00 -11.85 14.33
C VAL A 104 -31.69 -12.19 12.87
N THR A 105 -30.45 -12.59 12.58
CA THR A 105 -29.90 -12.71 11.22
C THR A 105 -29.22 -14.06 11.04
N ALA A 106 -29.59 -14.83 10.02
CA ALA A 106 -28.74 -15.93 9.55
C ALA A 106 -27.66 -15.33 8.64
N GLN A 107 -26.41 -15.33 9.09
CA GLN A 107 -25.33 -14.68 8.32
C GLN A 107 -25.15 -15.32 6.94
N ASP A 108 -24.90 -14.46 5.96
CA ASP A 108 -24.84 -14.82 4.53
C ASP A 108 -26.11 -15.56 4.03
N GLY A 109 -27.25 -15.41 4.71
CA GLY A 109 -28.52 -16.07 4.39
C GLY A 109 -28.58 -17.56 4.74
N GLY A 110 -27.58 -18.10 5.45
CA GLY A 110 -27.48 -19.52 5.84
C GLY A 110 -26.11 -20.12 5.56
N GLY A 111 -25.73 -21.14 6.34
CA GLY A 111 -24.41 -21.79 6.29
C GLY A 111 -23.37 -21.22 7.26
N GLN A 112 -23.74 -20.29 8.15
CA GLN A 112 -22.85 -19.65 9.13
C GLN A 112 -23.51 -19.52 10.52
N SER A 113 -23.05 -18.60 11.36
CA SER A 113 -23.62 -18.29 12.67
C SER A 113 -24.91 -17.44 12.59
N VAL A 114 -25.63 -17.35 13.71
CA VAL A 114 -26.72 -16.39 13.91
C VAL A 114 -26.23 -15.17 14.69
N SER A 115 -26.57 -13.97 14.25
CA SER A 115 -26.33 -12.69 14.94
C SER A 115 -27.64 -11.96 15.24
N VAL A 116 -27.58 -10.88 16.03
CA VAL A 116 -28.75 -10.04 16.36
C VAL A 116 -28.40 -8.56 16.29
N ASP A 117 -28.21 -8.07 15.07
CA ASP A 117 -27.38 -6.89 14.77
C ASP A 117 -27.96 -5.93 13.72
N ARG A 118 -29.06 -6.28 13.04
CA ARG A 118 -29.62 -5.50 11.91
C ARG A 118 -30.75 -4.56 12.35
N ASP A 119 -30.77 -3.31 11.88
CA ASP A 119 -31.83 -2.34 12.20
C ASP A 119 -33.14 -2.57 11.44
N VAL A 120 -33.03 -2.98 10.18
CA VAL A 120 -34.12 -3.23 9.24
C VAL A 120 -33.99 -4.66 8.72
N PRO A 121 -35.08 -5.46 8.68
CA PRO A 121 -35.02 -6.83 8.23
C PRO A 121 -35.17 -6.93 6.72
N SER A 122 -34.49 -7.90 6.14
CA SER A 122 -34.44 -8.23 4.72
C SER A 122 -34.49 -9.76 4.57
N SER A 123 -33.86 -10.30 3.52
CA SER A 123 -33.90 -11.73 3.19
C SER A 123 -33.06 -12.65 4.09
N TRP A 124 -32.17 -12.12 4.92
CA TRP A 124 -31.31 -12.91 5.84
C TRP A 124 -31.87 -12.98 7.27
N GLU A 125 -32.73 -12.03 7.61
CA GLU A 125 -33.42 -11.88 8.90
C GLU A 125 -34.83 -12.51 8.86
N THR A 126 -35.22 -13.06 7.70
CA THR A 126 -36.51 -13.67 7.42
C THR A 126 -36.39 -15.19 7.35
N PHE A 127 -36.98 -15.88 8.31
CA PHE A 127 -36.96 -17.33 8.44
C PHE A 127 -38.29 -17.93 7.99
N ARG A 128 -38.28 -19.10 7.36
CA ARG A 128 -39.48 -19.89 7.07
C ARG A 128 -39.73 -20.89 8.20
N LEU A 129 -40.91 -20.83 8.81
CA LEU A 129 -41.33 -21.80 9.81
C LEU A 129 -41.57 -23.17 9.18
N TRP A 130 -41.04 -24.21 9.83
CA TRP A 130 -41.43 -25.61 9.69
C TRP A 130 -42.01 -26.04 11.04
N ARG A 131 -43.26 -26.49 11.07
CA ARG A 131 -44.04 -26.68 12.30
C ARG A 131 -44.01 -28.14 12.74
N VAL A 132 -43.52 -28.37 13.97
CA VAL A 132 -43.39 -29.72 14.55
C VAL A 132 -44.57 -30.04 15.48
N SER A 133 -45.08 -29.06 16.23
CA SER A 133 -46.24 -29.23 17.12
C SER A 133 -47.15 -27.99 17.15
N GLU A 134 -47.87 -27.75 18.25
CA GLU A 134 -48.55 -26.47 18.51
C GLU A 134 -47.57 -25.33 18.88
N SER A 135 -46.46 -25.68 19.54
CA SER A 135 -45.47 -24.74 20.08
C SER A 135 -44.03 -25.00 19.63
N ASP A 136 -43.75 -26.16 19.02
CA ASP A 136 -42.41 -26.54 18.58
C ASP A 136 -42.23 -26.28 17.08
N PHE A 137 -41.17 -25.56 16.73
CA PHE A 137 -40.88 -25.07 15.37
C PHE A 137 -39.40 -25.23 15.02
N GLN A 138 -39.14 -25.37 13.73
CA GLN A 138 -37.82 -25.35 13.11
C GLN A 138 -37.74 -24.13 12.18
N PHE A 139 -36.59 -23.45 12.16
CA PHE A 139 -36.43 -22.18 11.44
C PHE A 139 -35.54 -22.34 10.23
N ARG A 140 -36.11 -22.33 9.03
CA ARG A 140 -35.37 -22.53 7.77
C ARG A 140 -34.92 -21.19 7.16
N THR A 141 -33.65 -21.11 6.77
CA THR A 141 -33.00 -19.91 6.22
C THR A 141 -33.28 -19.71 4.72
N LEU A 142 -32.77 -18.61 4.16
CA LEU A 142 -32.85 -18.30 2.72
C LEU A 142 -32.12 -19.33 1.86
N LYS A 143 -30.89 -19.72 2.25
CA LYS A 143 -30.09 -20.77 1.58
C LYS A 143 -30.55 -22.19 1.90
N GLY A 144 -31.50 -22.36 2.81
CA GLY A 144 -32.24 -23.61 3.02
C GLY A 144 -31.73 -24.50 4.16
N GLN A 145 -30.73 -24.05 4.92
CA GLN A 145 -30.32 -24.64 6.21
C GLN A 145 -31.37 -24.35 7.30
N PHE A 146 -31.24 -25.00 8.44
CA PHE A 146 -32.00 -24.76 9.66
C PHE A 146 -31.15 -24.05 10.71
N LEU A 147 -31.80 -23.30 11.60
CA LEU A 147 -31.17 -22.91 12.85
C LEU A 147 -30.96 -24.13 13.74
N SER A 148 -29.80 -24.22 14.40
CA SER A 148 -29.31 -25.36 15.18
C SER A 148 -28.66 -24.89 16.48
N CYS A 149 -28.84 -25.63 17.57
CA CYS A 149 -28.21 -25.31 18.86
C CYS A 149 -27.92 -26.59 19.66
N ASP A 150 -26.64 -26.87 19.90
CA ASP A 150 -26.16 -28.16 20.43
C ASP A 150 -26.37 -28.35 21.96
N GLY A 151 -26.92 -27.35 22.65
CA GLY A 151 -27.28 -27.45 24.07
C GLY A 151 -27.04 -26.20 24.89
N VAL A 152 -26.95 -26.37 26.21
CA VAL A 152 -26.77 -25.27 27.17
C VAL A 152 -25.40 -24.63 27.00
N GLY A 153 -25.38 -23.32 26.73
CA GLY A 153 -24.15 -22.56 26.51
C GLY A 153 -23.62 -22.59 25.07
N ALA A 154 -24.21 -23.41 24.19
CA ALA A 154 -23.88 -23.38 22.76
C ALA A 154 -24.41 -22.09 22.09
N SER A 155 -23.71 -21.62 21.07
CA SER A 155 -24.22 -20.58 20.18
C SER A 155 -25.26 -21.14 19.21
N VAL A 156 -26.22 -20.33 18.77
CA VAL A 156 -27.15 -20.73 17.70
C VAL A 156 -26.44 -20.55 16.36
N THR A 157 -26.40 -21.64 15.59
CA THR A 157 -25.83 -21.69 14.24
C THR A 157 -26.94 -21.85 13.21
N ALA A 158 -26.60 -21.70 11.92
CA ALA A 158 -27.53 -21.77 10.80
C ALA A 158 -27.00 -22.71 9.70
N THR A 159 -26.40 -23.84 10.11
CA THR A 159 -25.54 -24.69 9.28
C THR A 159 -26.17 -26.03 8.89
N SER A 160 -27.11 -26.57 9.68
CA SER A 160 -27.66 -27.91 9.41
C SER A 160 -28.56 -27.91 8.16
N GLU A 161 -28.35 -28.85 7.25
CA GLU A 161 -29.22 -29.02 6.06
C GLU A 161 -30.47 -29.86 6.35
N LEU A 162 -30.51 -30.58 7.48
CA LEU A 162 -31.58 -31.50 7.86
C LEU A 162 -32.15 -31.16 9.25
N PRO A 163 -33.48 -31.19 9.43
CA PRO A 163 -34.09 -30.90 10.73
C PRO A 163 -34.04 -32.12 11.67
N SER A 164 -33.59 -31.90 12.91
CA SER A 164 -33.62 -32.86 14.00
C SER A 164 -34.01 -32.20 15.33
N SER A 165 -33.73 -32.86 16.46
CA SER A 165 -34.00 -32.33 17.81
C SER A 165 -33.16 -31.10 18.20
N THR A 166 -31.98 -30.89 17.59
CA THR A 166 -31.13 -29.69 17.81
C THR A 166 -31.60 -28.47 17.02
N GLU A 167 -32.42 -28.68 15.99
CA GLU A 167 -33.00 -27.63 15.13
C GLU A 167 -34.44 -27.26 15.55
N THR A 168 -34.97 -27.97 16.56
CA THR A 168 -36.35 -27.83 17.03
C THR A 168 -36.41 -27.00 18.31
N PHE A 169 -37.06 -25.84 18.23
CA PHE A 169 -37.19 -24.88 19.31
C PHE A 169 -38.64 -24.72 19.73
N HIS A 170 -38.87 -24.62 21.04
CA HIS A 170 -40.18 -24.34 21.61
C HIS A 170 -40.38 -22.82 21.71
N ILE A 171 -41.49 -22.33 21.16
CA ILE A 171 -41.91 -20.93 21.20
C ILE A 171 -43.02 -20.75 22.24
N GLU A 172 -42.76 -19.90 23.23
CA GLU A 172 -43.77 -19.40 24.16
C GLU A 172 -44.18 -17.99 23.73
N ARG A 173 -45.40 -17.84 23.21
CA ARG A 173 -45.99 -16.53 22.88
C ARG A 173 -46.57 -15.86 24.10
N ASN A 174 -46.44 -14.54 24.18
CA ASN A 174 -47.16 -13.70 25.14
C ASN A 174 -47.94 -12.59 24.42
N ASN A 175 -48.74 -11.85 25.20
CA ASN A 175 -49.55 -10.75 24.68
C ASN A 175 -48.66 -9.66 24.05
N ASN A 176 -49.06 -9.15 22.88
CA ASN A 176 -48.33 -8.20 22.03
C ASN A 176 -47.16 -8.79 21.20
N ASN A 177 -47.34 -10.01 20.67
CA ASN A 177 -46.46 -10.64 19.67
C ASN A 177 -44.99 -10.83 20.08
N ARG A 178 -44.66 -10.80 21.38
CA ARG A 178 -43.32 -11.19 21.85
C ARG A 178 -43.29 -12.70 22.10
N VAL A 179 -42.10 -13.27 21.93
CA VAL A 179 -41.83 -14.70 22.13
C VAL A 179 -40.66 -14.90 23.07
N HIS A 180 -40.72 -15.96 23.86
CA HIS A 180 -39.54 -16.61 24.40
C HIS A 180 -39.27 -17.86 23.56
N ILE A 181 -37.99 -18.11 23.25
CA ILE A 181 -37.55 -19.26 22.47
C ILE A 181 -36.65 -20.09 23.37
N LYS A 182 -36.94 -21.40 23.50
CA LYS A 182 -36.17 -22.32 24.34
C LYS A 182 -35.91 -23.65 23.64
N LEU A 183 -34.84 -24.31 24.03
CA LEU A 183 -34.51 -25.66 23.60
C LEU A 183 -35.46 -26.69 24.22
N SER A 184 -35.48 -27.90 23.68
CA SER A 184 -36.20 -29.06 24.24
C SER A 184 -35.75 -29.42 25.69
N SER A 185 -34.56 -28.99 26.11
CA SER A 185 -34.08 -29.05 27.51
C SER A 185 -34.78 -28.07 28.47
N GLY A 186 -35.62 -27.16 27.96
CA GLY A 186 -36.22 -26.05 28.71
C GLY A 186 -35.32 -24.81 28.83
N THR A 187 -34.11 -24.82 28.28
CA THR A 187 -33.15 -23.70 28.35
C THR A 187 -33.52 -22.61 27.34
N TYR A 188 -33.75 -21.38 27.82
CA TYR A 188 -34.04 -20.21 26.97
C TYR A 188 -32.80 -19.72 26.22
N LEU A 189 -33.02 -19.23 24.99
CA LEU A 189 -32.02 -18.49 24.24
C LEU A 189 -31.85 -17.08 24.85
N GLN A 190 -30.60 -16.68 25.11
CA GLN A 190 -30.25 -15.37 25.65
C GLN A 190 -29.21 -14.68 24.75
N LEU A 191 -29.29 -13.35 24.68
CA LEU A 191 -28.29 -12.52 24.01
C LEU A 191 -27.01 -12.45 24.84
N ALA A 192 -25.95 -13.11 24.36
CA ALA A 192 -24.58 -12.78 24.75
C ALA A 192 -24.20 -11.46 24.07
N ASN A 193 -23.76 -10.46 24.84
CA ASN A 193 -23.47 -9.10 24.38
C ASN A 193 -22.05 -8.95 23.80
N GLY A 194 -21.63 -9.92 22.97
CA GLY A 194 -20.31 -9.97 22.36
C GLY A 194 -20.07 -11.33 21.69
N TYR A 195 -18.81 -11.65 21.42
CA TYR A 195 -18.43 -12.91 20.76
C TYR A 195 -18.78 -14.19 21.56
N GLY A 196 -19.04 -14.09 22.87
CA GLY A 196 -19.05 -15.24 23.79
C GLY A 196 -17.62 -15.71 24.10
N HIS A 197 -17.45 -16.47 25.19
CA HIS A 197 -16.12 -16.74 25.77
C HIS A 197 -15.09 -17.26 24.75
N ASP A 198 -15.41 -18.32 24.01
CA ASP A 198 -14.41 -19.00 23.18
C ASP A 198 -14.05 -18.22 21.91
N LYS A 199 -15.00 -17.50 21.30
CA LYS A 199 -14.73 -16.63 20.16
C LYS A 199 -14.11 -15.30 20.60
N ALA A 200 -14.42 -14.80 21.80
CA ALA A 200 -13.68 -13.69 22.41
C ALA A 200 -12.24 -14.10 22.71
N LYS A 201 -11.98 -15.35 23.13
CA LYS A 201 -10.64 -15.93 23.25
C LYS A 201 -9.90 -15.97 21.93
N GLU A 202 -10.50 -16.50 20.87
CA GLU A 202 -9.91 -16.47 19.52
C GLU A 202 -9.56 -15.04 19.06
N VAL A 203 -10.51 -14.10 19.19
CA VAL A 203 -10.34 -12.70 18.76
C VAL A 203 -9.28 -11.98 19.58
N LEU A 204 -9.30 -12.09 20.91
CA LEU A 204 -8.34 -11.41 21.78
C LEU A 204 -6.94 -12.04 21.74
N SER A 205 -6.81 -13.35 21.60
CA SER A 205 -5.51 -13.98 21.30
C SER A 205 -4.96 -13.47 19.98
N LYS A 206 -5.76 -13.43 18.91
CA LYS A 206 -5.33 -12.90 17.60
C LYS A 206 -4.97 -11.42 17.67
N HIS A 207 -5.76 -10.59 18.36
CA HIS A 207 -5.48 -9.17 18.53
C HIS A 207 -4.16 -8.94 19.29
N ARG A 208 -4.01 -9.54 20.48
CA ARG A 208 -2.81 -9.42 21.30
C ARG A 208 -1.55 -9.90 20.56
N SER A 209 -1.63 -10.97 19.76
CA SER A 209 -0.51 -11.49 18.98
C SER A 209 -0.25 -10.78 17.64
N SER A 210 -0.95 -9.67 17.33
CA SER A 210 -0.80 -9.01 16.02
C SER A 210 -0.98 -7.49 16.00
N TYR A 211 -1.46 -6.87 17.09
CA TYR A 211 -1.70 -5.43 17.19
C TYR A 211 -0.45 -4.65 17.63
N ILE A 212 0.19 -5.10 18.73
CA ILE A 212 1.50 -4.63 19.20
C ILE A 212 2.53 -5.76 19.02
N ARG A 213 3.72 -5.43 18.50
CA ARG A 213 4.77 -6.38 18.09
C ARG A 213 6.18 -5.85 18.37
N PRO A 214 7.27 -6.64 18.21
CA PRO A 214 8.64 -6.15 18.33
C PRO A 214 8.94 -4.97 17.39
N GLU A 215 8.38 -4.97 16.18
CA GLU A 215 8.56 -3.90 15.19
C GLU A 215 8.00 -2.55 15.65
N ASP A 216 7.03 -2.55 16.57
CA ASP A 216 6.41 -1.35 17.10
C ASP A 216 7.28 -0.71 18.20
N PHE A 217 7.96 -1.54 19.01
CA PHE A 217 9.02 -1.08 19.91
C PHE A 217 10.23 -0.57 19.12
N GLN A 218 10.57 -1.19 18.00
CA GLN A 218 11.58 -0.65 17.09
C GLN A 218 11.15 0.72 16.52
N PHE A 219 9.90 0.86 16.07
CA PHE A 219 9.37 2.13 15.57
C PHE A 219 9.45 3.23 16.63
N LEU A 220 9.01 2.96 17.86
CA LEU A 220 9.09 3.90 18.98
C LEU A 220 10.54 4.34 19.26
N TYR A 221 11.45 3.38 19.37
CA TYR A 221 12.88 3.63 19.57
C TYR A 221 13.52 4.44 18.42
N GLU A 222 13.19 4.12 17.16
CA GLU A 222 13.67 4.87 15.98
C GLU A 222 13.21 6.34 15.96
N HIS A 223 12.07 6.65 16.59
CA HIS A 223 11.52 8.01 16.69
C HIS A 223 11.78 8.69 18.05
N GLY A 224 12.70 8.13 18.86
CA GLY A 224 13.19 8.75 20.09
C GLY A 224 12.33 8.54 21.34
N ILE A 225 11.23 7.79 21.24
CA ILE A 225 10.46 7.39 22.41
C ILE A 225 11.26 6.35 23.20
N ASN A 226 11.47 6.61 24.49
CA ASN A 226 12.30 5.80 25.38
C ASN A 226 11.50 4.96 26.39
N THR A 227 10.19 5.21 26.53
CA THR A 227 9.32 4.62 27.55
C THR A 227 7.93 4.35 26.95
N VAL A 228 7.30 3.24 27.36
CA VAL A 228 5.88 2.95 27.09
C VAL A 228 5.09 2.89 28.41
N ARG A 229 3.89 3.48 28.41
CA ARG A 229 2.86 3.25 29.45
C ARG A 229 1.95 2.12 28.96
N ILE A 230 1.76 1.09 29.79
CA ILE A 230 1.05 -0.14 29.42
C ILE A 230 -0.16 -0.33 30.34
N PRO A 231 -1.37 0.08 29.89
CA PRO A 231 -2.64 -0.21 30.55
C PRO A 231 -2.89 -1.70 30.75
N VAL A 232 -3.23 -2.11 31.98
CA VAL A 232 -3.68 -3.47 32.33
C VAL A 232 -4.94 -3.42 33.19
N GLY A 233 -5.83 -4.39 33.00
CA GLY A 233 -6.99 -4.59 33.87
C GLY A 233 -6.71 -5.59 34.98
N TRP A 234 -7.38 -5.43 36.12
CA TRP A 234 -7.18 -6.21 37.35
C TRP A 234 -7.16 -7.74 37.16
N TRP A 235 -7.93 -8.24 36.18
CA TRP A 235 -8.02 -9.66 35.84
C TRP A 235 -6.69 -10.28 35.37
N ILE A 236 -5.67 -9.48 35.04
CA ILE A 236 -4.33 -9.95 34.65
C ILE A 236 -3.63 -10.80 35.74
N ALA A 237 -3.99 -10.62 37.02
CA ALA A 237 -3.45 -11.43 38.12
C ALA A 237 -4.02 -12.86 38.17
N GLU A 238 -5.11 -13.14 37.46
CA GLU A 238 -5.74 -14.46 37.35
C GLU A 238 -5.45 -15.15 35.99
N ASP A 239 -4.48 -14.63 35.23
CA ASP A 239 -4.06 -15.23 33.96
C ASP A 239 -3.44 -16.64 34.16
N PRO A 240 -3.71 -17.62 33.27
CA PRO A 240 -4.40 -17.49 31.98
C PRO A 240 -5.92 -17.74 32.02
N ASN A 241 -6.54 -17.83 33.20
CA ASN A 241 -7.96 -18.19 33.36
C ASN A 241 -8.72 -17.19 34.26
N PRO A 242 -8.79 -15.89 33.87
CA PRO A 242 -9.49 -14.88 34.65
C PRO A 242 -11.00 -15.14 34.75
N PRO A 243 -11.69 -14.54 35.73
CA PRO A 243 -13.12 -14.70 35.92
C PRO A 243 -13.92 -14.13 34.74
N ALA A 244 -15.00 -14.83 34.36
CA ALA A 244 -15.90 -14.36 33.30
C ALA A 244 -16.51 -12.99 33.65
N PRO A 245 -16.62 -12.05 32.69
CA PRO A 245 -16.51 -12.24 31.24
C PRO A 245 -15.09 -12.08 30.66
N TYR A 246 -14.06 -11.88 31.49
CA TYR A 246 -12.71 -11.59 31.02
C TYR A 246 -12.02 -12.79 30.36
N ILE A 247 -11.03 -12.50 29.51
CA ILE A 247 -10.38 -13.47 28.63
C ILE A 247 -8.87 -13.40 28.81
N GLY A 248 -8.29 -14.51 29.26
CA GLY A 248 -6.88 -14.58 29.61
C GLY A 248 -5.89 -14.56 28.44
N GLY A 249 -4.61 -14.40 28.77
CA GLY A 249 -3.48 -14.21 27.86
C GLY A 249 -2.93 -12.78 27.84
N SER A 250 -3.35 -11.90 28.75
CA SER A 250 -2.82 -10.53 28.87
C SER A 250 -1.40 -10.50 29.45
N LEU A 251 -1.14 -11.31 30.47
CA LEU A 251 0.15 -11.43 31.16
C LEU A 251 1.29 -11.85 30.22
N ALA A 252 1.02 -12.78 29.30
CA ALA A 252 2.00 -13.21 28.31
C ALA A 252 2.41 -12.05 27.38
N SER A 253 1.44 -11.25 26.91
CA SER A 253 1.73 -10.06 26.10
C SER A 253 2.45 -8.96 26.89
N LEU A 254 2.28 -8.90 28.21
CA LEU A 254 3.06 -8.01 29.07
C LEU A 254 4.51 -8.51 29.22
N ASP A 255 4.73 -9.82 29.40
CA ASP A 255 6.07 -10.42 29.41
C ASP A 255 6.80 -10.22 28.07
N ASP A 256 6.09 -10.38 26.95
CA ASP A 256 6.58 -10.07 25.59
C ASP A 256 6.99 -8.59 25.49
N ALA A 257 6.11 -7.65 25.89
CA ALA A 257 6.40 -6.22 25.85
C ALA A 257 7.61 -5.83 26.72
N PHE A 258 7.75 -6.42 27.91
CA PHE A 258 8.94 -6.24 28.77
C PHE A 258 10.22 -6.80 28.14
N SER A 259 10.12 -7.91 27.40
CA SER A 259 11.22 -8.49 26.64
C SER A 259 11.66 -7.60 25.47
N TRP A 260 10.70 -7.04 24.72
CA TRP A 260 10.95 -6.11 23.62
C TRP A 260 11.52 -4.79 24.14
N ALA A 261 10.98 -4.23 25.23
CA ALA A 261 11.52 -3.06 25.89
C ALA A 261 13.00 -3.26 26.27
N GLN A 262 13.36 -4.41 26.85
CA GLN A 262 14.76 -4.74 27.14
C GLN A 262 15.62 -4.86 25.87
N THR A 263 15.08 -5.41 24.77
CA THR A 263 15.81 -5.52 23.49
C THR A 263 16.16 -4.14 22.89
N TYR A 264 15.22 -3.18 22.95
CA TYR A 264 15.42 -1.83 22.41
C TYR A 264 15.92 -0.81 23.47
N ASN A 265 16.32 -1.26 24.67
CA ASN A 265 16.72 -0.43 25.80
C ASN A 265 15.68 0.65 26.20
N MET A 266 14.40 0.36 25.96
CA MET A 266 13.27 1.16 26.40
C MET A 266 12.84 0.79 27.83
N LYS A 267 11.93 1.57 28.40
CA LYS A 267 11.29 1.33 29.68
C LYS A 267 9.79 1.05 29.58
N CYS A 268 9.27 0.37 30.59
CA CYS A 268 7.84 0.15 30.80
C CYS A 268 7.37 0.83 32.09
N ILE A 269 6.25 1.54 32.00
CA ILE A 269 5.36 1.86 33.11
C ILE A 269 4.18 0.89 33.00
N ILE A 270 3.86 0.17 34.08
CA ILE A 270 2.64 -0.65 34.15
C ILE A 270 1.55 0.20 34.81
N ASP A 271 0.38 0.28 34.20
CA ASP A 271 -0.76 1.05 34.72
C ASP A 271 -1.96 0.15 35.03
N LEU A 272 -2.47 0.20 36.27
CA LEU A 272 -3.74 -0.44 36.63
C LEU A 272 -4.93 0.39 36.12
N HIS A 273 -5.19 0.25 34.83
CA HIS A 273 -6.16 1.04 34.08
C HIS A 273 -7.62 0.72 34.41
N ALA A 274 -7.91 -0.52 34.80
CA ALA A 274 -9.25 -0.97 35.15
C ALA A 274 -9.25 -1.74 36.49
N ALA A 275 -9.91 -1.19 37.50
CA ALA A 275 -10.09 -1.81 38.82
C ALA A 275 -11.45 -2.56 38.93
N PRO A 276 -11.57 -3.56 39.81
CA PRO A 276 -12.83 -4.29 39.99
C PRO A 276 -13.94 -3.36 40.51
N GLY A 277 -15.11 -3.43 39.88
CA GLY A 277 -16.22 -2.50 40.14
C GLY A 277 -16.11 -1.12 39.45
N SER A 278 -15.04 -0.85 38.69
CA SER A 278 -14.71 0.44 38.06
C SER A 278 -14.49 1.60 39.04
N GLN A 279 -13.38 2.32 38.82
CA GLN A 279 -13.03 3.53 39.56
C GLN A 279 -13.65 4.83 38.99
N ASN A 280 -14.34 4.78 37.84
CA ASN A 280 -14.85 6.00 37.19
C ASN A 280 -16.14 5.89 36.34
N GLY A 281 -16.70 4.70 36.15
CA GLY A 281 -17.94 4.51 35.37
C GLY A 281 -17.77 4.45 33.85
N MET A 282 -16.56 4.62 33.33
CA MET A 282 -16.29 4.63 31.89
C MET A 282 -15.96 3.23 31.34
N GLU A 283 -15.96 3.09 30.01
CA GLU A 283 -15.69 1.82 29.33
C GLU A 283 -14.22 1.38 29.40
N HIS A 284 -13.26 2.31 29.44
CA HIS A 284 -11.82 1.99 29.53
C HIS A 284 -11.44 1.39 30.90
N SER A 285 -12.14 1.75 31.98
CA SER A 285 -12.07 1.08 33.28
C SER A 285 -12.95 -0.18 33.38
N SER A 286 -13.54 -0.63 32.26
CA SER A 286 -14.42 -1.79 32.14
C SER A 286 -15.70 -1.71 33.01
N SER A 287 -16.27 -0.52 33.23
CA SER A 287 -17.61 -0.43 33.84
C SER A 287 -18.66 -1.16 32.98
N ARG A 288 -19.61 -1.81 33.63
CA ARG A 288 -20.62 -2.67 32.97
C ARG A 288 -21.84 -1.90 32.47
N ASP A 289 -22.22 -0.87 33.20
CA ASP A 289 -23.47 -0.13 33.04
C ASP A 289 -23.36 1.36 33.44
N GLY A 290 -22.15 1.83 33.76
CA GLY A 290 -21.87 3.20 34.23
C GLY A 290 -21.59 3.31 35.72
N SER A 291 -21.67 2.22 36.49
CA SER A 291 -21.37 2.25 37.93
C SER A 291 -19.90 2.55 38.26
N THR A 292 -19.67 3.19 39.41
CA THR A 292 -18.36 3.40 40.04
C THR A 292 -18.38 2.73 41.41
N ASP A 293 -18.34 1.39 41.41
CA ASP A 293 -18.52 0.57 42.62
C ASP A 293 -17.19 0.27 43.34
N TRP A 294 -16.03 0.50 42.69
CA TRP A 294 -14.72 0.31 43.33
C TRP A 294 -14.59 0.95 44.73
N PRO A 295 -14.91 2.25 44.95
CA PRO A 295 -14.77 2.87 46.27
C PRO A 295 -15.82 2.38 47.29
N THR A 296 -16.89 1.70 46.87
CA THR A 296 -17.97 1.24 47.77
C THR A 296 -17.65 -0.09 48.45
N SER A 297 -16.62 -0.81 47.99
CA SER A 297 -16.32 -2.18 48.41
C SER A 297 -14.86 -2.32 48.88
N PRO A 298 -14.63 -2.55 50.19
CA PRO A 298 -13.29 -2.87 50.69
C PRO A 298 -12.64 -4.10 50.04
N ALA A 299 -13.46 -5.03 49.49
CA ALA A 299 -12.96 -6.19 48.76
C ALA A 299 -12.38 -5.79 47.39
N TYR A 300 -13.00 -4.85 46.67
CA TYR A 300 -12.47 -4.34 45.40
C TYR A 300 -11.17 -3.54 45.61
N ILE A 301 -11.11 -2.73 46.67
CA ILE A 301 -9.89 -2.01 47.06
C ILE A 301 -8.77 -2.99 47.44
N SER A 302 -9.07 -4.07 48.17
CA SER A 302 -8.10 -5.14 48.47
C SER A 302 -7.61 -5.80 47.20
N GLN A 303 -8.52 -6.25 46.32
CA GLN A 303 -8.18 -6.94 45.08
C GLN A 303 -7.32 -6.07 44.15
N SER A 304 -7.54 -4.74 44.11
CA SER A 304 -6.61 -3.81 43.44
C SER A 304 -5.20 -3.84 44.06
N LEU A 305 -5.08 -3.82 45.39
CA LEU A 305 -3.77 -3.91 46.07
C LEU A 305 -3.09 -5.27 45.82
N ASP A 306 -3.85 -6.35 45.78
CA ASP A 306 -3.35 -7.70 45.49
C ASP A 306 -2.80 -7.80 44.05
N VAL A 307 -3.42 -7.09 43.08
CA VAL A 307 -2.90 -6.94 41.71
C VAL A 307 -1.62 -6.11 41.68
N ILE A 308 -1.53 -5.03 42.44
CA ILE A 308 -0.28 -4.25 42.56
C ILE A 308 0.84 -5.08 43.18
N ASP A 309 0.57 -5.93 44.18
CA ASP A 309 1.56 -6.84 44.78
C ASP A 309 2.04 -7.88 43.77
N PHE A 310 1.12 -8.49 43.01
CA PHE A 310 1.44 -9.42 41.92
C PHE A 310 2.33 -8.79 40.85
N LEU A 311 1.98 -7.60 40.34
CA LEU A 311 2.75 -6.90 39.31
C LEU A 311 4.11 -6.43 39.82
N ALA A 312 4.16 -5.89 41.05
CA ALA A 312 5.41 -5.46 41.68
C ALA A 312 6.34 -6.64 41.99
N SER A 313 5.81 -7.78 42.44
CA SER A 313 6.60 -8.99 42.69
C SER A 313 7.16 -9.58 41.39
N ARG A 314 6.37 -9.58 40.31
CA ARG A 314 6.79 -10.10 39.00
C ARG A 314 7.85 -9.23 38.31
N TYR A 315 7.64 -7.92 38.24
CA TYR A 315 8.47 -7.02 37.41
C TYR A 315 9.40 -6.11 38.22
N GLY A 316 9.30 -6.04 39.56
CA GLY A 316 10.02 -5.09 40.41
C GLY A 316 11.55 -5.13 40.32
N ASN A 317 12.12 -6.25 39.85
CA ASN A 317 13.55 -6.45 39.61
C ASN A 317 13.92 -6.50 38.11
N HIS A 318 12.96 -6.30 37.19
CA HIS A 318 13.20 -6.36 35.75
C HIS A 318 13.87 -5.06 35.26
N PRO A 319 14.98 -5.11 34.48
CA PRO A 319 15.74 -3.91 34.13
C PRO A 319 14.99 -2.92 33.21
N ALA A 320 13.91 -3.38 32.55
CA ALA A 320 13.01 -2.53 31.77
C ALA A 320 11.92 -1.82 32.60
N LEU A 321 11.66 -2.20 33.86
CA LEU A 321 10.68 -1.48 34.68
C LEU A 321 11.19 -0.08 35.01
N LEU A 322 10.35 0.94 34.76
CA LEU A 322 10.54 2.30 35.27
C LEU A 322 9.59 2.58 36.44
N GLY A 323 8.31 2.24 36.31
CA GLY A 323 7.33 2.50 37.36
C GLY A 323 6.06 1.66 37.29
N ILE A 324 5.27 1.75 38.35
CA ILE A 324 3.93 1.17 38.46
C ILE A 324 2.98 2.29 38.86
N GLU A 325 1.95 2.51 38.05
CA GLU A 325 0.86 3.41 38.32
C GLU A 325 -0.27 2.66 39.01
N LEU A 326 -0.71 3.20 40.15
CA LEU A 326 -1.52 2.44 41.09
C LEU A 326 -3.00 2.37 40.71
N LEU A 327 -3.53 3.36 39.98
CA LEU A 327 -4.92 3.42 39.50
C LEU A 327 -5.09 4.60 38.54
N ASN A 328 -5.48 4.32 37.29
CA ASN A 328 -5.81 5.31 36.26
C ASN A 328 -7.12 6.05 36.55
N GLU A 329 -7.15 7.37 36.31
CA GLU A 329 -8.34 8.24 36.26
C GLU A 329 -9.50 7.90 37.24
N PRO A 330 -9.28 7.85 38.57
CA PRO A 330 -10.38 7.71 39.54
C PRO A 330 -11.35 8.91 39.45
N SER A 331 -12.67 8.66 39.45
CA SER A 331 -13.65 9.76 39.32
C SER A 331 -13.70 10.67 40.54
N ALA A 332 -13.57 11.99 40.35
CA ALA A 332 -13.64 12.98 41.43
C ALA A 332 -15.02 13.04 42.11
N SER A 333 -16.09 12.60 41.44
CA SER A 333 -17.45 12.55 41.97
C SER A 333 -17.82 11.21 42.62
N GLY A 334 -17.18 10.11 42.22
CA GLY A 334 -17.41 8.77 42.78
C GLY A 334 -16.41 8.35 43.87
N VAL A 335 -15.15 8.74 43.74
CA VAL A 335 -14.04 8.36 44.63
C VAL A 335 -13.65 9.54 45.51
N SER A 336 -13.79 9.39 46.84
CA SER A 336 -13.33 10.41 47.79
C SER A 336 -11.80 10.40 47.94
N LEU A 337 -11.23 11.59 48.17
CA LEU A 337 -9.78 11.76 48.32
C LEU A 337 -9.19 10.89 49.44
N ASP A 338 -9.86 10.79 50.59
CA ASP A 338 -9.40 9.98 51.73
C ASP A 338 -9.26 8.48 51.39
N ILE A 339 -10.21 7.93 50.61
CA ILE A 339 -10.15 6.53 50.15
C ILE A 339 -8.99 6.36 49.18
N LEU A 340 -8.84 7.28 48.23
CA LEU A 340 -7.80 7.22 47.21
C LEU A 340 -6.39 7.36 47.81
N VAL A 341 -6.18 8.33 48.70
CA VAL A 341 -4.92 8.52 49.45
C VAL A 341 -4.63 7.29 50.33
N SER A 342 -5.65 6.70 50.98
CA SER A 342 -5.46 5.46 51.75
C SER A 342 -5.07 4.25 50.88
N TYR A 343 -5.58 4.17 49.64
CA TYR A 343 -5.20 3.16 48.67
C TYR A 343 -3.78 3.40 48.14
N TYR A 344 -3.48 4.60 47.67
CA TYR A 344 -2.17 4.98 47.13
C TYR A 344 -1.03 4.82 48.16
N SER A 345 -1.24 5.22 49.42
CA SER A 345 -0.24 5.01 50.48
C SER A 345 0.01 3.52 50.78
N LYS A 346 -0.96 2.63 50.55
CA LYS A 346 -0.75 1.16 50.68
C LYS A 346 -0.03 0.59 49.46
N GLY A 347 -0.47 0.96 48.26
CA GLY A 347 0.18 0.56 47.00
C GLY A 347 1.65 0.99 46.95
N TYR A 348 1.98 2.18 47.47
CA TYR A 348 3.36 2.64 47.64
C TYR A 348 4.20 1.68 48.50
N GLN A 349 3.70 1.25 49.67
CA GLN A 349 4.42 0.31 50.53
C GLN A 349 4.57 -1.06 49.87
N ILE A 350 3.55 -1.54 49.14
CA ILE A 350 3.59 -2.78 48.38
C ILE A 350 4.69 -2.73 47.31
N VAL A 351 4.71 -1.69 46.46
CA VAL A 351 5.77 -1.54 45.44
C VAL A 351 7.15 -1.45 46.09
N ARG A 352 7.28 -0.76 47.24
CA ARG A 352 8.55 -0.63 47.97
C ARG A 352 9.05 -1.93 48.62
N ASN A 353 8.18 -2.90 48.88
CA ASN A 353 8.58 -4.23 49.35
C ASN A 353 9.28 -5.05 48.25
N HIS A 354 8.92 -4.86 46.98
CA HIS A 354 9.49 -5.61 45.84
C HIS A 354 10.52 -4.82 45.02
N SER A 355 10.45 -3.48 45.03
CA SER A 355 11.36 -2.59 44.29
C SER A 355 11.65 -1.28 45.03
N SER A 356 12.94 -1.05 45.32
CA SER A 356 13.44 0.21 45.88
C SER A 356 13.66 1.29 44.82
N THR A 357 13.65 0.93 43.53
CA THR A 357 13.99 1.84 42.41
C THR A 357 12.78 2.26 41.59
N ALA A 358 11.79 1.38 41.38
CA ALA A 358 10.62 1.68 40.55
C ALA A 358 9.84 2.89 41.06
N TYR A 359 9.45 3.79 40.17
CA TYR A 359 8.58 4.92 40.48
C TYR A 359 7.17 4.43 40.80
N VAL A 360 6.55 5.03 41.81
CA VAL A 360 5.14 4.82 42.16
C VAL A 360 4.37 6.02 41.62
N ILE A 361 3.50 5.77 40.64
CA ILE A 361 2.76 6.81 39.93
C ILE A 361 1.31 6.83 40.44
N VAL A 362 0.76 8.03 40.64
CA VAL A 362 -0.60 8.25 41.14
C VAL A 362 -1.35 9.24 40.26
N CYS A 363 -2.41 8.79 39.60
CA CYS A 363 -3.21 9.62 38.69
C CYS A 363 -4.11 10.60 39.46
N GLN A 364 -4.22 11.84 38.96
CA GLN A 364 -5.20 12.79 39.48
C GLN A 364 -6.65 12.27 39.29
N ARG A 365 -7.56 12.63 40.20
CA ARG A 365 -8.99 12.34 40.00
C ARG A 365 -9.56 13.14 38.83
N ILE A 366 -10.26 12.48 37.90
CA ILE A 366 -10.87 13.15 36.75
C ILE A 366 -12.17 13.88 37.11
N GLY A 367 -12.39 15.02 36.47
CA GLY A 367 -13.49 15.94 36.76
C GLY A 367 -13.06 17.11 37.65
N ASN A 368 -13.97 17.60 38.49
CA ASN A 368 -13.74 18.80 39.32
C ASN A 368 -12.96 18.47 40.62
N ALA A 369 -11.67 18.15 40.46
CA ALA A 369 -10.70 17.93 41.53
C ALA A 369 -9.68 19.11 41.62
N ASP A 370 -9.01 19.27 42.76
CA ASP A 370 -7.93 20.25 42.92
C ASP A 370 -6.61 19.65 42.37
N PRO A 371 -5.92 20.29 41.40
CA PRO A 371 -4.64 19.82 40.87
C PRO A 371 -3.54 19.59 41.93
N LEU A 372 -3.63 20.21 43.11
CA LEU A 372 -2.67 20.05 44.19
C LEU A 372 -3.05 18.95 45.22
N GLU A 373 -4.22 18.32 45.09
CA GLU A 373 -4.77 17.45 46.16
C GLU A 373 -3.92 16.23 46.48
N LEU A 374 -3.26 15.64 45.47
CA LEU A 374 -2.31 14.53 45.65
C LEU A 374 -0.88 15.00 45.96
N TYR A 375 -0.52 16.22 45.52
CA TYR A 375 0.83 16.77 45.67
C TYR A 375 1.23 17.01 47.14
N HIS A 376 0.23 17.25 48.00
CA HIS A 376 0.40 17.42 49.44
C HIS A 376 -0.11 16.23 50.27
N ALA A 377 -0.51 15.12 49.63
CA ALA A 377 -1.05 13.94 50.31
C ALA A 377 0.02 13.06 51.01
N ASN A 378 1.32 13.33 50.81
CA ASN A 378 2.44 12.61 51.43
C ASN A 378 2.41 11.07 51.21
N ILE A 379 2.02 10.63 50.02
CA ILE A 379 1.85 9.20 49.64
C ILE A 379 3.11 8.34 49.91
N GLY A 380 4.30 8.91 49.76
CA GLY A 380 5.57 8.22 49.90
C GLY A 380 6.76 9.16 50.07
N LEU A 381 7.91 8.59 50.43
CA LEU A 381 9.13 9.35 50.76
C LEU A 381 10.10 9.53 49.57
N SER A 382 10.02 8.69 48.54
CA SER A 382 10.91 8.75 47.37
C SER A 382 10.33 8.06 46.14
N ASN A 383 10.74 8.53 44.97
CA ASN A 383 10.32 8.02 43.65
C ASN A 383 8.78 7.94 43.56
N VAL A 384 8.10 9.03 43.91
CA VAL A 384 6.65 9.23 43.74
C VAL A 384 6.44 10.19 42.56
N VAL A 385 5.44 9.93 41.74
CA VAL A 385 5.07 10.73 40.57
C VAL A 385 3.57 10.98 40.58
N VAL A 386 3.12 12.20 40.29
CA VAL A 386 1.70 12.51 40.03
C VAL A 386 1.48 12.55 38.51
N ASP A 387 0.47 11.83 38.04
CA ASP A 387 0.07 11.81 36.63
C ASP A 387 -1.11 12.76 36.38
N LEU A 388 -1.03 13.47 35.25
CA LEU A 388 -1.94 14.52 34.79
C LEU A 388 -2.36 14.23 33.36
N HIS A 389 -3.66 14.08 33.13
CA HIS A 389 -4.20 13.82 31.79
C HIS A 389 -4.70 15.12 31.15
N TYR A 390 -4.11 15.51 30.02
CA TYR A 390 -4.35 16.79 29.37
C TYR A 390 -4.95 16.64 27.98
N TYR A 391 -6.28 16.75 27.95
CA TYR A 391 -7.09 16.83 26.74
C TYR A 391 -7.63 18.26 26.55
N ASN A 392 -7.59 18.78 25.30
CA ASN A 392 -8.38 19.95 24.86
C ASN A 392 -9.67 19.48 24.15
N LEU A 393 -10.33 18.52 24.79
CA LEU A 393 -11.52 17.79 24.32
C LEU A 393 -12.46 17.58 25.51
N PHE A 394 -13.62 16.98 25.24
CA PHE A 394 -14.62 16.52 26.21
C PHE A 394 -15.35 17.62 27.03
N ASP A 395 -14.76 18.80 27.22
CA ASP A 395 -15.46 19.99 27.70
C ASP A 395 -15.94 20.88 26.53
N ASN A 396 -17.20 21.34 26.62
CA ASN A 396 -17.81 22.29 25.68
C ASN A 396 -17.06 23.64 25.58
N PHE A 397 -16.24 23.96 26.59
CA PHE A 397 -15.30 25.08 26.60
C PHE A 397 -14.36 25.06 25.38
N PHE A 398 -13.84 23.89 25.00
CA PHE A 398 -12.95 23.74 23.83
C PHE A 398 -13.73 23.74 22.51
N SER A 399 -15.01 23.34 22.51
CA SER A 399 -15.83 23.19 21.30
C SER A 399 -16.14 24.48 20.54
N ASN A 400 -15.79 25.64 21.10
CA ASN A 400 -15.97 26.95 20.47
C ASN A 400 -14.64 27.71 20.28
N MET A 401 -13.49 27.11 20.60
CA MET A 401 -12.17 27.73 20.43
C MET A 401 -11.64 27.56 19.01
N SER A 402 -11.01 28.60 18.49
CA SER A 402 -10.17 28.55 17.28
C SER A 402 -8.82 27.85 17.53
N THR A 403 -8.05 27.61 16.46
CA THR A 403 -6.65 27.14 16.52
C THR A 403 -5.82 27.94 17.51
N SER A 404 -5.81 29.27 17.36
CA SER A 404 -4.94 30.14 18.14
C SER A 404 -5.38 30.23 19.62
N GLU A 405 -6.68 30.10 19.91
CA GLU A 405 -7.17 30.01 21.29
C GLU A 405 -6.78 28.69 21.96
N ASN A 406 -6.81 27.56 21.24
CA ASN A 406 -6.31 26.28 21.75
C ASN A 406 -4.81 26.31 22.05
N ILE A 407 -3.99 26.84 21.12
CA ILE A 407 -2.54 26.99 21.30
C ILE A 407 -2.24 27.95 22.47
N GLN A 408 -2.96 29.07 22.55
CA GLN A 408 -2.81 30.02 23.66
C GLN A 408 -3.26 29.44 25.01
N PHE A 409 -4.24 28.53 25.04
CA PHE A 409 -4.65 27.84 26.27
C PHE A 409 -3.55 26.90 26.79
N VAL A 410 -2.84 26.19 25.90
CA VAL A 410 -1.68 25.37 26.29
C VAL A 410 -0.62 26.25 26.97
N HIS A 411 -0.16 27.32 26.30
CA HIS A 411 0.88 28.23 26.82
C HIS A 411 0.46 29.11 28.02
N LYS A 412 -0.84 29.32 28.28
CA LYS A 412 -1.32 30.20 29.37
C LYS A 412 -2.00 29.47 30.53
N SER A 413 -2.32 28.18 30.36
CA SER A 413 -3.04 27.42 31.37
C SER A 413 -2.37 26.08 31.66
N ARG A 414 -1.97 25.31 30.64
CA ARG A 414 -1.20 24.07 30.87
C ARG A 414 0.23 24.36 31.32
N GLU A 415 0.90 25.34 30.71
CA GLU A 415 2.26 25.76 31.07
C GLU A 415 2.33 26.18 32.54
N THR A 416 1.50 27.15 32.96
CA THR A 416 1.44 27.59 34.36
C THR A 416 1.00 26.49 35.34
N GLN A 417 0.18 25.52 34.92
CA GLN A 417 -0.16 24.34 35.75
C GLN A 417 1.08 23.46 35.99
N VAL A 418 1.81 23.11 34.92
CA VAL A 418 3.01 22.26 35.00
C VAL A 418 4.15 22.97 35.73
N GLU A 419 4.38 24.27 35.47
CA GLU A 419 5.33 25.09 36.21
C GLU A 419 5.02 25.13 37.71
N SER A 420 3.76 25.37 38.09
CA SER A 420 3.35 25.49 39.50
C SER A 420 3.57 24.19 40.28
N LEU A 421 3.33 23.04 39.63
CA LEU A 421 3.59 21.73 40.22
C LEU A 421 5.09 21.45 40.29
N ASN A 422 5.84 21.62 39.19
CA ASN A 422 7.30 21.46 39.17
C ASN A 422 8.04 22.36 40.19
N ALA A 423 7.51 23.55 40.49
CA ALA A 423 8.07 24.47 41.48
C ALA A 423 7.67 24.12 42.94
N ALA A 424 6.63 23.31 43.14
CA ALA A 424 6.22 22.85 44.46
C ALA A 424 7.12 21.70 44.93
N ASN A 425 7.52 21.75 46.22
CA ASN A 425 8.39 20.76 46.83
C ASN A 425 7.61 19.47 47.16
N GLY A 426 7.43 18.60 46.16
CA GLY A 426 6.59 17.40 46.20
C GLY A 426 7.05 16.27 45.26
N PRO A 427 6.12 15.43 44.76
CA PRO A 427 6.38 14.38 43.76
C PRO A 427 6.95 14.92 42.43
N LEU A 428 7.34 14.03 41.51
CA LEU A 428 7.61 14.42 40.13
C LEU A 428 6.29 14.55 39.34
N VAL A 429 6.29 15.33 38.26
CA VAL A 429 5.12 15.60 37.41
C VAL A 429 5.20 14.82 36.10
N PHE A 430 4.17 14.06 35.76
CA PHE A 430 4.04 13.32 34.50
C PHE A 430 2.78 13.78 33.76
N VAL A 431 2.85 13.87 32.43
CA VAL A 431 1.68 14.07 31.55
C VAL A 431 1.43 12.78 30.78
N GLY A 432 0.87 11.78 31.45
CA GLY A 432 0.78 10.38 31.00
C GLY A 432 -0.27 10.11 29.93
N GLU A 433 -1.21 11.04 29.71
CA GLU A 433 -2.09 11.05 28.55
C GLU A 433 -2.29 12.46 27.99
N TRP A 434 -2.06 12.59 26.68
CA TRP A 434 -2.44 13.73 25.84
C TRP A 434 -2.51 13.30 24.37
N VAL A 435 -3.11 14.13 23.52
CA VAL A 435 -3.33 13.86 22.08
C VAL A 435 -3.12 15.07 21.20
N ASN A 436 -2.85 14.81 19.92
CA ASN A 436 -2.83 15.83 18.88
C ASN A 436 -4.21 16.02 18.23
N GLU A 437 -5.30 15.87 19.02
CA GLU A 437 -6.69 15.99 18.56
C GLU A 437 -7.44 17.03 19.40
N TRP A 438 -8.37 17.74 18.77
CA TRP A 438 -9.09 18.89 19.33
C TRP A 438 -10.47 19.09 18.69
N SER A 439 -11.22 20.07 19.18
CA SER A 439 -12.57 20.36 18.64
C SER A 439 -12.57 21.25 17.36
N VAL A 440 -11.41 21.60 16.80
CA VAL A 440 -11.31 22.54 15.67
C VAL A 440 -11.66 21.86 14.35
N ALA A 441 -12.90 22.07 13.89
CA ALA A 441 -13.39 21.50 12.64
C ALA A 441 -12.56 21.97 11.42
N ASN A 442 -12.07 21.03 10.63
CA ASN A 442 -11.25 21.25 9.42
C ASN A 442 -9.92 22.00 9.66
N GLY A 443 -9.31 21.87 10.84
CA GLY A 443 -7.92 22.33 11.05
C GLY A 443 -6.98 21.74 10.01
N SER A 444 -6.07 22.56 9.47
CA SER A 444 -5.08 22.10 8.49
C SER A 444 -3.95 21.33 9.17
N GLN A 445 -3.16 20.60 8.37
CA GLN A 445 -1.95 19.93 8.86
C GLN A 445 -0.99 20.89 9.60
N MET A 446 -0.97 22.17 9.22
CA MET A 446 -0.16 23.18 9.90
C MET A 446 -0.75 23.56 11.27
N ASP A 447 -2.07 23.73 11.38
CA ASP A 447 -2.74 23.97 12.68
C ASP A 447 -2.44 22.84 13.67
N TYR A 448 -2.55 21.57 13.23
CA TYR A 448 -2.20 20.39 14.03
C TYR A 448 -0.71 20.33 14.38
N GLN A 449 0.20 20.71 13.48
CA GLN A 449 1.64 20.79 13.79
C GLN A 449 1.95 21.87 14.83
N GLU A 450 1.29 23.03 14.78
CA GLU A 450 1.49 24.10 15.76
C GLU A 450 0.91 23.73 17.13
N PHE A 451 -0.26 23.09 17.17
CA PHE A 451 -0.87 22.58 18.39
C PHE A 451 -0.05 21.45 19.02
N GLY A 452 0.36 20.46 18.22
CA GLY A 452 1.25 19.39 18.66
C GLY A 452 2.60 19.91 19.16
N ARG A 453 3.16 20.95 18.52
CA ARG A 453 4.38 21.62 18.99
C ARG A 453 4.17 22.34 20.32
N ALA A 454 3.12 23.16 20.45
CA ALA A 454 2.81 23.88 21.69
C ALA A 454 2.60 22.91 22.88
N GLN A 455 1.97 21.76 22.62
CA GLN A 455 1.84 20.69 23.61
C GLN A 455 3.19 20.07 23.97
N LEU A 456 4.04 19.72 22.99
CA LEU A 456 5.39 19.20 23.26
C LEU A 456 6.25 20.21 24.02
N ASP A 457 6.30 21.48 23.59
CA ASP A 457 7.08 22.55 24.22
C ASP A 457 6.73 22.72 25.71
N VAL A 458 5.46 22.54 26.07
CA VAL A 458 4.98 22.61 27.46
C VAL A 458 5.15 21.30 28.21
N TYR A 459 4.80 20.15 27.63
CA TYR A 459 4.82 18.86 28.33
C TYR A 459 6.24 18.30 28.48
N ASP A 460 7.22 18.68 27.63
CA ASP A 460 8.65 18.42 27.85
C ASP A 460 9.19 19.09 29.13
N THR A 461 8.48 20.08 29.70
CA THR A 461 8.87 20.71 30.98
C THR A 461 8.48 19.87 32.20
N ALA A 462 7.56 18.90 32.07
CA ALA A 462 7.10 18.07 33.18
C ALA A 462 8.27 17.25 33.76
N SER A 463 8.47 17.29 35.08
CA SER A 463 9.69 16.76 35.73
C SER A 463 9.91 15.23 35.65
N PHE A 464 8.92 14.47 35.16
CA PHE A 464 9.03 13.06 34.78
C PHE A 464 8.88 12.82 33.27
N GLY A 465 8.42 13.82 32.50
CA GLY A 465 8.12 13.74 31.07
C GLY A 465 6.63 13.53 30.77
N TRP A 466 6.34 12.88 29.64
CA TRP A 466 4.98 12.67 29.13
C TRP A 466 4.83 11.32 28.42
N ALA A 467 3.58 10.89 28.21
CA ALA A 467 3.21 9.80 27.31
C ALA A 467 1.99 10.20 26.47
N TYR A 468 2.00 9.80 25.19
CA TYR A 468 0.97 10.14 24.21
C TYR A 468 -0.06 9.02 24.10
N TRP A 469 -1.34 9.37 24.00
CA TRP A 469 -2.45 8.40 23.96
C TRP A 469 -3.07 8.30 22.55
N THR A 470 -2.62 7.42 21.67
CA THR A 470 -1.87 6.18 21.92
C THR A 470 -1.05 5.79 20.69
N LEU A 471 -0.35 4.65 20.71
CA LEU A 471 0.53 4.24 19.61
C LEU A 471 -0.23 4.02 18.29
N LYS A 472 -1.40 3.37 18.35
CA LYS A 472 -2.23 3.00 17.19
C LYS A 472 -3.71 3.25 17.46
N ASN A 473 -4.45 3.78 16.48
CA ASN A 473 -5.88 4.06 16.58
C ASN A 473 -6.55 4.16 15.20
N ASP A 474 -7.80 3.71 15.07
CA ASP A 474 -8.59 3.90 13.83
C ASP A 474 -8.90 5.39 13.53
N ARG A 475 -8.67 6.29 14.49
CA ARG A 475 -8.76 7.75 14.34
C ARG A 475 -7.37 8.37 14.18
N ASN A 476 -7.04 8.81 12.97
CA ASN A 476 -5.80 9.49 12.57
C ASN A 476 -5.06 10.25 13.68
N HIS A 477 -5.68 11.26 14.31
CA HIS A 477 -5.01 12.13 15.27
C HIS A 477 -4.87 11.56 16.69
N TRP A 478 -5.49 10.40 16.99
CA TRP A 478 -5.28 9.61 18.22
C TRP A 478 -4.19 8.55 18.04
N ASP A 479 -3.68 8.36 16.82
CA ASP A 479 -2.68 7.38 16.47
C ASP A 479 -1.31 8.09 16.33
N LEU A 480 -0.39 7.83 17.27
CA LEU A 480 0.94 8.42 17.28
C LEU A 480 1.76 8.00 16.05
N GLU A 481 1.66 6.74 15.66
CA GLU A 481 2.35 6.21 14.49
C GLU A 481 1.88 6.91 13.21
N TRP A 482 0.57 7.09 13.04
CA TRP A 482 -0.05 7.87 11.97
C TRP A 482 0.36 9.33 12.03
N ASN A 483 0.30 9.99 13.20
CA ASN A 483 0.70 11.38 13.40
C ASN A 483 2.14 11.64 12.96
N ILE A 484 3.07 10.73 13.31
CA ILE A 484 4.48 10.81 12.93
C ILE A 484 4.66 10.53 11.43
N ARG A 485 4.08 9.42 10.92
CA ARG A 485 4.21 9.01 9.51
C ARG A 485 3.59 10.00 8.52
N ASN A 486 2.48 10.63 8.91
CA ASN A 486 1.77 11.63 8.10
C ASN A 486 2.13 13.07 8.48
N ASN A 487 3.11 13.27 9.38
CA ASN A 487 3.63 14.60 9.74
C ASN A 487 2.55 15.57 10.28
N TYR A 488 1.69 15.11 11.18
CA TYR A 488 0.80 15.94 12.00
C TYR A 488 1.42 16.25 13.37
N LEU A 489 2.31 15.38 13.88
CA LEU A 489 3.13 15.62 15.08
C LEU A 489 4.63 15.46 14.77
N GLN A 490 5.48 16.26 15.40
CA GLN A 490 6.92 16.26 15.16
C GLN A 490 7.73 16.14 16.46
N LEU A 491 8.18 14.93 16.78
CA LEU A 491 9.03 14.70 17.95
C LEU A 491 10.47 15.19 17.70
N GLY A 492 11.05 15.92 18.66
CA GLY A 492 12.51 16.13 18.73
C GLY A 492 13.09 17.43 18.17
N GLN A 493 12.30 18.48 17.89
CA GLN A 493 12.87 19.80 17.58
C GLN A 493 13.29 20.58 18.83
N LYS A 494 14.49 20.30 19.37
CA LYS A 494 15.13 21.28 20.26
C LYS A 494 15.51 22.54 19.48
N SER A 495 15.04 23.69 19.95
CA SER A 495 15.36 24.99 19.37
C SER A 495 16.88 25.25 19.37
N LEU A 496 17.41 25.58 18.19
CA LEU A 496 18.81 25.99 18.07
C LEU A 496 18.96 27.47 18.45
N PRO A 497 19.86 27.84 19.39
CA PRO A 497 20.06 29.23 19.77
C PRO A 497 20.77 29.98 18.63
N ALA A 498 20.23 31.14 18.25
CA ALA A 498 20.76 31.95 17.17
C ALA A 498 22.13 32.57 17.51
N TRP A 499 23.20 31.99 16.97
CA TRP A 499 24.55 32.56 16.96
C TRP A 499 25.12 32.52 15.53
N GLY A 500 25.38 33.71 14.97
CA GLY A 500 25.86 33.85 13.60
C GLY A 500 27.38 33.80 13.47
N TYR A 501 27.83 33.41 12.28
CA TYR A 501 29.18 33.66 11.75
C TYR A 501 29.06 34.13 10.30
N GLY A 502 29.99 34.95 9.82
CA GLY A 502 29.95 35.54 8.47
C GLY A 502 31.18 35.23 7.63
N TYR A 503 31.03 35.40 6.31
CA TYR A 503 32.06 35.47 5.24
C TYR A 503 33.07 34.31 5.18
N LEU A 504 33.20 33.59 4.06
CA LEU A 504 33.74 34.16 2.82
C LEU A 504 33.28 33.44 1.52
N ASP A 505 33.68 34.01 0.38
CA ASP A 505 33.07 33.83 -0.94
C ASP A 505 33.25 32.48 -1.65
N ALA A 506 32.20 32.10 -2.39
CA ALA A 506 32.30 31.50 -3.73
C ALA A 506 31.05 31.90 -4.54
N ALA A 507 31.13 32.95 -5.36
CA ALA A 507 29.98 33.53 -6.05
C ALA A 507 29.68 32.91 -7.44
N LEU A 508 28.48 33.21 -7.97
CA LEU A 508 27.97 32.87 -9.31
C LEU A 508 27.38 31.47 -9.53
N ALA A 509 26.66 30.99 -8.52
CA ALA A 509 25.39 30.29 -8.72
C ALA A 509 24.41 30.73 -7.61
N LEU A 510 23.19 30.17 -7.58
CA LEU A 510 22.34 30.04 -6.38
C LEU A 510 21.48 31.25 -5.93
N ASP A 511 21.08 32.17 -6.83
CA ASP A 511 19.99 33.13 -6.55
C ASP A 511 18.67 32.42 -6.18
N GLU A 512 18.43 31.22 -6.72
CA GLU A 512 17.21 30.40 -6.48
C GLU A 512 17.34 29.45 -5.26
N LEU A 513 18.50 29.47 -4.58
CA LEU A 513 18.86 28.61 -3.45
C LEU A 513 19.54 29.40 -2.30
N ASN A 514 19.33 30.72 -2.24
CA ASN A 514 19.88 31.62 -1.21
C ASN A 514 21.41 31.46 -0.96
N GLY A 515 22.18 31.16 -2.02
CA GLY A 515 23.64 30.97 -1.93
C GLY A 515 24.13 29.57 -1.51
N ALA A 516 23.25 28.57 -1.33
CA ALA A 516 23.63 27.23 -0.84
C ALA A 516 23.68 26.16 -1.95
N VAL A 517 24.86 25.58 -2.22
CA VAL A 517 25.10 24.58 -3.30
C VAL A 517 24.15 23.37 -3.25
N VAL A 518 23.96 22.72 -4.40
CA VAL A 518 23.12 21.52 -4.51
C VAL A 518 23.67 20.39 -3.65
N LYS A 519 22.91 20.02 -2.62
CA LYS A 519 23.03 18.77 -1.86
C LYS A 519 21.85 17.91 -2.27
N GLY A 520 22.05 17.01 -3.23
CA GLY A 520 20.98 16.31 -3.93
C GLY A 520 20.89 14.82 -3.67
N VAL A 521 19.77 14.22 -4.08
CA VAL A 521 19.62 12.76 -4.21
C VAL A 521 18.85 12.42 -5.48
N ASN A 522 19.14 11.26 -6.06
CA ASN A 522 18.39 10.73 -7.20
C ASN A 522 17.22 9.87 -6.73
N LEU A 523 16.09 9.98 -7.43
CA LEU A 523 14.90 9.14 -7.24
C LEU A 523 14.92 7.94 -8.23
N GLY A 524 16.07 7.28 -8.35
CA GLY A 524 16.28 6.13 -9.24
C GLY A 524 15.35 4.96 -8.92
N GLY A 525 14.92 4.23 -9.94
CA GLY A 525 13.94 3.15 -9.82
C GLY A 525 12.48 3.58 -9.57
N TRP A 526 12.12 4.88 -9.56
CA TRP A 526 10.74 5.32 -9.26
C TRP A 526 9.85 5.50 -10.51
N LEU A 527 10.14 6.51 -11.34
CA LEU A 527 9.37 6.81 -12.56
C LEU A 527 9.97 6.17 -13.83
N VAL A 528 11.26 5.82 -13.75
CA VAL A 528 12.00 4.92 -14.63
C VAL A 528 12.53 3.78 -13.77
N LEU A 529 12.51 2.54 -14.26
CA LEU A 529 12.85 1.35 -13.50
C LEU A 529 14.26 0.81 -13.77
N GLU A 530 14.87 0.32 -12.70
CA GLU A 530 16.12 -0.44 -12.72
C GLU A 530 15.97 -1.71 -11.89
N GLY A 531 16.09 -2.87 -12.53
CA GLY A 531 15.92 -4.18 -11.88
C GLY A 531 16.98 -4.56 -10.85
N PHE A 532 18.00 -3.72 -10.61
CA PHE A 532 18.87 -3.82 -9.44
C PHE A 532 18.34 -3.01 -8.24
N ILE A 533 17.64 -1.89 -8.48
CA ILE A 533 16.99 -1.07 -7.45
C ILE A 533 15.69 -1.72 -6.99
N THR A 534 14.82 -2.05 -7.95
CA THR A 534 13.44 -2.51 -7.74
C THR A 534 13.25 -3.92 -8.30
N ARG A 535 14.07 -4.86 -7.81
CA ARG A 535 14.14 -6.22 -8.33
C ARG A 535 12.81 -6.99 -8.19
N SER A 536 12.09 -6.80 -7.08
CA SER A 536 10.85 -7.51 -6.75
C SER A 536 9.77 -7.37 -7.82
N LEU A 537 9.68 -6.21 -8.47
CA LEU A 537 8.71 -5.92 -9.53
C LEU A 537 8.79 -6.94 -10.68
N PHE A 538 9.98 -7.47 -10.97
CA PHE A 538 10.21 -8.45 -12.04
C PHE A 538 10.04 -9.91 -11.59
N GLU A 539 9.75 -10.18 -10.31
CA GLU A 539 9.72 -11.54 -9.79
C GLU A 539 8.38 -12.26 -10.06
N GLY A 540 7.29 -11.55 -10.34
CA GLY A 540 5.99 -12.12 -10.73
C GLY A 540 5.81 -12.45 -12.22
N ILE A 541 6.77 -12.10 -13.09
CA ILE A 541 6.62 -12.26 -14.55
C ILE A 541 6.75 -13.76 -14.98
N PRO A 542 5.83 -14.31 -15.79
CA PRO A 542 5.98 -15.64 -16.39
C PRO A 542 7.25 -15.72 -17.26
N ASN A 543 8.10 -16.73 -17.05
CA ASN A 543 9.42 -16.86 -17.68
C ASN A 543 10.26 -15.56 -17.56
N ARG A 544 10.31 -14.95 -16.36
CA ARG A 544 11.05 -13.70 -16.02
C ARG A 544 12.54 -13.70 -16.35
N GLU A 545 13.14 -14.85 -16.60
CA GLU A 545 14.51 -15.00 -17.09
C GLU A 545 14.63 -14.89 -18.62
N MET A 546 13.52 -15.00 -19.34
CA MET A 546 13.39 -14.85 -20.79
C MET A 546 12.58 -13.59 -21.13
N LEU A 547 13.17 -12.42 -20.87
CA LEU A 547 12.64 -11.09 -21.19
C LEU A 547 13.35 -10.54 -22.43
N ASP A 548 12.85 -9.44 -23.00
CA ASP A 548 13.57 -8.74 -24.07
C ASP A 548 14.99 -8.36 -23.60
N GLY A 549 15.98 -8.62 -24.45
CA GLY A 549 17.38 -8.38 -24.11
C GLY A 549 18.05 -9.46 -23.26
N THR A 550 17.32 -10.49 -22.80
CA THR A 550 17.97 -11.70 -22.28
C THR A 550 18.92 -12.26 -23.34
N LYS A 551 20.17 -12.43 -22.94
CA LYS A 551 21.23 -13.05 -23.74
C LYS A 551 21.13 -14.56 -23.58
N VAL A 552 20.95 -15.29 -24.68
CA VAL A 552 20.85 -16.75 -24.71
C VAL A 552 21.91 -17.36 -25.61
N GLN A 553 22.39 -18.54 -25.23
CA GLN A 553 23.29 -19.38 -26.02
C GLN A 553 22.67 -20.79 -26.08
N PHE A 554 22.70 -21.45 -27.24
CA PHE A 554 22.12 -22.78 -27.43
C PHE A 554 23.20 -23.80 -27.75
N ARG A 555 23.28 -24.87 -26.96
CA ARG A 555 24.20 -25.99 -27.18
C ARG A 555 23.43 -27.24 -27.60
N SER A 556 23.69 -27.75 -28.80
CA SER A 556 23.17 -29.03 -29.27
C SER A 556 23.62 -30.17 -28.38
N LEU A 557 22.69 -31.06 -27.98
CA LEU A 557 23.06 -32.29 -27.25
C LEU A 557 23.66 -33.36 -28.18
N SER A 558 23.21 -33.45 -29.44
CA SER A 558 23.73 -34.43 -30.41
C SER A 558 25.19 -34.19 -30.81
N LEU A 559 25.61 -32.94 -30.99
CA LEU A 559 26.99 -32.58 -31.37
C LEU A 559 27.84 -32.09 -30.20
N ASN A 560 27.23 -31.72 -29.06
CA ASN A 560 27.89 -31.05 -27.94
C ASN A 560 28.50 -29.66 -28.30
N LYS A 561 28.04 -29.06 -29.41
CA LYS A 561 28.49 -27.78 -29.99
C LYS A 561 27.45 -26.66 -29.81
N TYR A 562 27.88 -25.42 -29.94
CA TYR A 562 27.02 -24.23 -29.88
C TYR A 562 26.53 -23.78 -31.25
N VAL A 563 25.31 -23.23 -31.29
CA VAL A 563 24.75 -22.51 -32.43
C VAL A 563 25.46 -21.14 -32.54
N SER A 564 26.00 -20.82 -33.72
CA SER A 564 26.74 -19.58 -33.99
C SER A 564 26.14 -18.83 -35.18
N ALA A 565 25.90 -17.52 -35.04
CA ALA A 565 25.64 -16.63 -36.17
C ALA A 565 26.97 -16.06 -36.67
N GLN A 566 27.52 -16.65 -37.74
CA GLN A 566 28.89 -16.39 -38.15
C GLN A 566 29.10 -14.90 -38.48
N LYS A 567 30.21 -14.33 -37.99
CA LYS A 567 30.51 -12.88 -38.06
C LYS A 567 29.45 -11.98 -37.40
N GLY A 568 28.84 -12.43 -36.30
CA GLY A 568 27.81 -11.68 -35.59
C GLY A 568 26.48 -11.57 -36.35
N GLY A 569 26.31 -12.31 -37.45
CA GLY A 569 25.15 -12.30 -38.35
C GLY A 569 25.42 -11.77 -39.76
N ASP A 570 26.48 -10.98 -39.98
CA ASP A 570 26.76 -10.33 -41.29
C ASP A 570 27.00 -11.30 -42.46
N SER A 571 27.29 -12.57 -42.16
CA SER A 571 27.42 -13.61 -43.18
C SER A 571 26.08 -14.15 -43.71
N GLY A 572 25.00 -13.94 -42.97
CA GLY A 572 23.72 -14.64 -43.13
C GLY A 572 23.74 -16.11 -42.68
N ILE A 573 24.90 -16.68 -42.33
CA ILE A 573 25.11 -18.11 -42.08
C ILE A 573 24.99 -18.43 -40.58
N VAL A 574 24.30 -19.53 -40.28
CA VAL A 574 24.20 -20.12 -38.94
C VAL A 574 24.74 -21.54 -38.97
N THR A 575 25.65 -21.88 -38.05
CA THR A 575 26.22 -23.24 -37.92
C THR A 575 26.19 -23.74 -36.48
N VAL A 576 26.37 -25.05 -36.28
CA VAL A 576 26.34 -25.73 -34.97
C VAL A 576 27.65 -26.49 -34.73
N ASP A 577 28.79 -25.81 -34.86
CA ASP A 577 30.12 -26.42 -34.88
C ASP A 577 31.13 -25.87 -33.85
N ILE A 578 30.73 -24.87 -33.06
CA ILE A 578 31.61 -24.17 -32.12
C ILE A 578 31.70 -24.87 -30.75
N ASP A 579 32.90 -25.09 -30.21
CA ASP A 579 33.11 -25.79 -28.92
C ASP A 579 32.82 -24.95 -27.67
N LYS A 580 32.99 -23.62 -27.76
CA LYS A 580 32.83 -22.68 -26.66
C LYS A 580 32.16 -21.42 -27.17
N ALA A 581 30.98 -21.11 -26.64
CA ALA A 581 30.28 -19.88 -26.95
C ALA A 581 31.04 -18.62 -26.49
N ASP A 582 30.97 -17.59 -27.34
CA ASP A 582 31.43 -16.23 -27.11
C ASP A 582 30.39 -15.26 -27.72
N THR A 583 30.81 -14.11 -28.25
CA THR A 583 29.92 -13.08 -28.79
C THR A 583 29.06 -13.48 -30.00
N TRP A 584 29.45 -14.46 -30.82
CA TRP A 584 28.70 -14.86 -32.04
C TRP A 584 27.67 -15.97 -31.80
N GLU A 585 27.84 -16.72 -30.71
CA GLU A 585 26.93 -17.77 -30.23
C GLU A 585 25.89 -17.23 -29.24
N THR A 586 25.95 -15.93 -28.96
CA THR A 586 25.07 -15.22 -28.02
C THR A 586 24.01 -14.43 -28.79
N PHE A 587 22.76 -14.83 -28.64
CA PHE A 587 21.58 -14.19 -29.22
C PHE A 587 20.86 -13.35 -28.17
N ARG A 588 20.14 -12.31 -28.60
CA ARG A 588 19.25 -11.51 -27.75
C ARG A 588 17.80 -11.87 -28.05
N LEU A 589 17.02 -12.17 -27.02
CA LEU A 589 15.59 -12.41 -27.17
C LEU A 589 14.84 -11.10 -27.43
N TRP A 590 13.94 -11.11 -28.40
CA TRP A 590 12.81 -10.20 -28.54
C TRP A 590 11.55 -11.00 -28.22
N ARG A 591 10.84 -10.65 -27.15
CA ARG A 591 9.70 -11.42 -26.63
C ARG A 591 8.42 -10.99 -27.32
N LEU A 592 7.64 -11.96 -27.80
CA LEU A 592 6.31 -11.76 -28.40
C LEU A 592 5.19 -12.35 -27.52
N SER A 593 5.46 -13.43 -26.79
CA SER A 593 4.55 -14.04 -25.82
C SER A 593 5.32 -14.61 -24.61
N GLU A 594 4.70 -15.41 -23.75
CA GLU A 594 5.41 -16.22 -22.74
C GLU A 594 6.45 -17.17 -23.37
N ARG A 595 6.19 -17.62 -24.61
CA ARG A 595 6.92 -18.73 -25.27
C ARG A 595 7.51 -18.36 -26.63
N ASP A 596 6.98 -17.35 -27.30
CA ASP A 596 7.34 -16.98 -28.66
C ASP A 596 8.34 -15.82 -28.66
N PHE A 597 9.45 -16.02 -29.38
CA PHE A 597 10.58 -15.11 -29.42
C PHE A 597 11.10 -14.94 -30.85
N GLN A 598 11.65 -13.77 -31.12
CA GLN A 598 12.53 -13.52 -32.26
C GLN A 598 13.97 -13.43 -31.71
N LEU A 599 14.95 -14.03 -32.39
CA LEU A 599 16.32 -14.13 -31.89
C LEU A 599 17.27 -13.23 -32.69
N ARG A 600 17.70 -12.12 -32.07
CA ARG A 600 18.57 -11.11 -32.68
C ARG A 600 20.05 -11.45 -32.46
N THR A 601 20.87 -11.25 -33.48
CA THR A 601 22.33 -11.45 -33.46
C THR A 601 23.08 -10.21 -32.96
N LEU A 602 24.40 -10.32 -32.79
CA LEU A 602 25.28 -9.23 -32.36
C LEU A 602 25.19 -7.99 -33.27
N HIS A 603 25.15 -8.19 -34.60
CA HIS A 603 25.08 -7.09 -35.58
C HIS A 603 23.63 -6.76 -36.00
N GLY A 604 22.65 -7.24 -35.23
CA GLY A 604 21.27 -6.77 -35.29
C GLY A 604 20.37 -7.48 -36.30
N GLN A 605 20.89 -8.48 -37.03
CA GLN A 605 20.06 -9.39 -37.83
C GLN A 605 19.24 -10.34 -36.95
N PHE A 606 18.27 -11.04 -37.53
CA PHE A 606 17.45 -12.05 -36.85
C PHE A 606 17.64 -13.43 -37.48
N LEU A 607 17.61 -14.46 -36.63
CA LEU A 607 17.43 -15.84 -37.06
C LEU A 607 16.10 -15.98 -37.80
N SER A 608 16.14 -16.64 -38.95
CA SER A 608 15.07 -16.66 -39.96
C SER A 608 14.99 -18.04 -40.60
N CYS A 609 13.78 -18.56 -40.82
CA CYS A 609 13.56 -19.81 -41.51
C CYS A 609 12.46 -19.66 -42.58
N ASP A 610 12.73 -20.09 -43.82
CA ASP A 610 11.76 -19.93 -44.92
C ASP A 610 10.60 -20.95 -44.89
N GLY A 611 10.64 -21.95 -44.00
CA GLY A 611 9.55 -22.92 -43.80
C GLY A 611 10.03 -24.30 -43.36
N GLU A 612 9.14 -25.28 -43.47
CA GLU A 612 9.45 -26.72 -43.32
C GLU A 612 10.59 -27.15 -44.26
N GLY A 613 11.57 -27.91 -43.75
CA GLY A 613 12.69 -28.39 -44.56
C GLY A 613 13.83 -27.37 -44.76
N ALA A 614 13.65 -26.11 -44.31
CA ALA A 614 14.62 -25.05 -44.56
C ALA A 614 15.68 -24.94 -43.45
N THR A 615 16.88 -24.52 -43.87
CA THR A 615 18.01 -24.17 -42.99
C THR A 615 17.76 -22.79 -42.36
N VAL A 616 18.10 -22.62 -41.09
CA VAL A 616 18.00 -21.35 -40.36
C VAL A 616 19.15 -20.43 -40.76
N LEU A 617 18.86 -19.15 -41.02
CA LEU A 617 19.80 -18.14 -41.51
C LEU A 617 19.67 -16.83 -40.72
N ALA A 618 20.74 -16.05 -40.61
CA ALA A 618 20.79 -14.77 -39.90
C ALA A 618 20.59 -13.57 -40.85
N LYS A 619 19.43 -13.50 -41.53
CA LYS A 619 19.26 -12.68 -42.75
C LYS A 619 18.27 -11.52 -42.68
N SER A 620 17.36 -11.48 -41.71
CA SER A 620 16.36 -10.40 -41.60
C SER A 620 16.84 -9.28 -40.69
N VAL A 621 16.43 -8.03 -40.95
CA VAL A 621 16.62 -6.87 -40.05
C VAL A 621 15.30 -6.26 -39.56
N SER A 622 14.18 -6.85 -39.96
CA SER A 622 12.82 -6.44 -39.59
C SER A 622 11.98 -7.73 -39.51
N PRO A 623 11.84 -8.33 -38.32
CA PRO A 623 11.43 -9.72 -38.18
C PRO A 623 9.91 -9.93 -38.26
N ASP A 624 9.47 -10.94 -39.01
CA ASP A 624 8.08 -11.38 -39.12
C ASP A 624 7.85 -12.79 -38.53
N SER A 625 6.87 -13.54 -39.04
CA SER A 625 6.61 -14.93 -38.64
C SER A 625 7.77 -15.87 -38.97
N LYS A 626 8.55 -15.60 -40.02
CA LYS A 626 9.77 -16.37 -40.39
C LYS A 626 10.90 -16.28 -39.38
N GLU A 627 10.91 -15.21 -38.60
CA GLU A 627 11.89 -14.99 -37.53
C GLU A 627 11.35 -15.39 -36.15
N THR A 628 10.12 -15.93 -36.09
CA THR A 628 9.42 -16.26 -34.83
C THR A 628 9.56 -17.73 -34.49
N PHE A 629 10.03 -17.99 -33.26
CA PHE A 629 10.24 -19.33 -32.72
C PHE A 629 9.64 -19.47 -31.31
N SER A 630 8.87 -20.52 -31.08
CA SER A 630 8.45 -20.92 -29.73
C SER A 630 9.59 -21.67 -29.04
N ILE A 631 9.91 -21.34 -27.79
CA ILE A 631 10.92 -22.05 -26.99
C ILE A 631 10.20 -22.78 -25.85
N GLU A 632 10.26 -24.11 -25.88
CA GLU A 632 9.60 -25.02 -24.93
C GLU A 632 10.65 -25.70 -24.05
N LYS A 633 10.51 -25.64 -22.72
CA LYS A 633 11.43 -26.30 -21.76
C LYS A 633 10.93 -27.68 -21.36
N ASN A 634 11.85 -28.64 -21.19
CA ASN A 634 11.56 -29.95 -20.61
C ASN A 634 12.03 -30.06 -19.14
N ASP A 635 11.69 -31.17 -18.47
CA ASP A 635 11.95 -31.39 -17.04
C ASP A 635 13.45 -31.38 -16.66
N ASP A 636 14.34 -31.66 -17.62
CA ASP A 636 15.80 -31.60 -17.44
C ASP A 636 16.37 -30.18 -17.63
N GLY A 637 15.53 -29.19 -17.90
CA GLY A 637 15.92 -27.81 -18.17
C GLY A 637 16.45 -27.56 -19.59
N ASN A 638 16.45 -28.57 -20.47
CA ASN A 638 16.77 -28.40 -21.88
C ASN A 638 15.58 -27.79 -22.63
N VAL A 639 15.83 -27.25 -23.82
CA VAL A 639 14.81 -26.64 -24.68
C VAL A 639 14.64 -27.38 -26.01
N TYR A 640 13.41 -27.38 -26.48
CA TYR A 640 13.03 -27.58 -27.86
C TYR A 640 12.71 -26.21 -28.47
N ILE A 641 13.23 -25.95 -29.68
CA ILE A 641 12.97 -24.70 -30.40
C ILE A 641 12.08 -25.03 -31.59
N LYS A 642 10.97 -24.32 -31.75
CA LYS A 642 9.93 -24.60 -32.73
C LYS A 642 9.73 -23.41 -33.64
N HIS A 643 9.86 -23.58 -34.95
CA HIS A 643 9.59 -22.49 -35.89
C HIS A 643 8.07 -22.31 -36.06
N SER A 644 7.63 -21.10 -36.45
CA SER A 644 6.22 -20.77 -36.71
C SER A 644 5.53 -21.67 -37.75
N SER A 645 6.28 -22.37 -38.61
CA SER A 645 5.75 -23.43 -39.50
C SER A 645 5.30 -24.70 -38.77
N GLY A 646 5.49 -24.79 -37.45
CA GLY A 646 5.07 -25.92 -36.60
C GLY A 646 6.11 -27.03 -36.41
N LYS A 647 7.21 -27.00 -37.17
CA LYS A 647 8.32 -27.97 -37.07
C LYS A 647 9.32 -27.55 -36.00
N TYR A 648 9.94 -28.52 -35.33
CA TYR A 648 11.03 -28.26 -34.40
C TYR A 648 12.38 -28.17 -35.14
N LEU A 649 13.28 -27.35 -34.60
CA LEU A 649 14.63 -27.21 -35.10
C LEU A 649 15.46 -28.42 -34.68
N GLN A 650 16.20 -28.99 -35.61
CA GLN A 650 17.21 -30.02 -35.34
C GLN A 650 18.53 -29.73 -36.04
N VAL A 651 19.57 -30.43 -35.60
CA VAL A 651 20.92 -30.34 -36.18
C VAL A 651 21.12 -31.43 -37.22
N SER A 652 21.47 -31.04 -38.45
CA SER A 652 21.72 -31.95 -39.57
C SER A 652 23.04 -31.57 -40.25
N GLY A 653 24.05 -32.45 -40.15
CA GLY A 653 25.43 -32.04 -40.40
C GLY A 653 25.85 -30.96 -39.39
N ASN A 654 26.35 -29.82 -39.89
CA ASN A 654 26.60 -28.62 -39.07
C ASN A 654 25.48 -27.57 -39.20
N GLU A 655 24.38 -27.86 -39.92
CA GLU A 655 23.27 -26.93 -40.14
C GLU A 655 22.20 -27.06 -39.05
N LEU A 656 21.54 -25.95 -38.72
CA LEU A 656 20.30 -25.91 -37.93
C LEU A 656 19.11 -25.81 -38.88
N ARG A 657 18.14 -26.74 -38.83
CA ARG A 657 17.09 -26.89 -39.85
C ARG A 657 15.71 -27.14 -39.21
N ALA A 658 14.65 -26.60 -39.80
CA ALA A 658 13.27 -26.76 -39.30
C ALA A 658 12.58 -27.99 -39.93
N ASP A 659 13.11 -29.17 -39.64
CA ASP A 659 12.73 -30.43 -40.30
C ASP A 659 12.58 -31.64 -39.34
N HIS A 660 12.48 -31.42 -38.03
CA HIS A 660 12.06 -32.48 -37.10
C HIS A 660 10.53 -32.67 -37.13
N GLU A 661 10.10 -33.93 -37.25
CA GLU A 661 8.69 -34.32 -37.23
C GLU A 661 8.15 -34.52 -35.80
N GLY A 662 6.87 -34.23 -35.58
CA GLY A 662 6.23 -34.42 -34.28
C GLY A 662 6.80 -33.52 -33.17
N ILE A 663 6.58 -33.92 -31.91
CA ILE A 663 7.16 -33.29 -30.73
C ILE A 663 8.40 -34.10 -30.33
N PRO A 664 9.60 -33.50 -30.21
CA PRO A 664 10.79 -34.21 -29.79
C PRO A 664 10.62 -34.92 -28.44
N THR A 665 11.01 -36.18 -28.39
CA THR A 665 11.08 -36.97 -27.16
C THR A 665 12.38 -36.67 -26.40
N ARG A 666 12.47 -37.14 -25.14
CA ARG A 666 13.61 -36.86 -24.25
C ARG A 666 14.95 -37.35 -24.80
N ASP A 667 14.95 -38.45 -25.55
CA ASP A 667 16.14 -39.10 -26.09
C ASP A 667 16.53 -38.59 -27.50
N GLU A 668 15.71 -37.74 -28.13
CA GLU A 668 15.96 -37.16 -29.45
C GLU A 668 16.91 -35.95 -29.36
N TYR A 669 18.17 -36.23 -29.02
CA TYR A 669 19.24 -35.23 -28.87
C TYR A 669 19.52 -34.38 -30.12
N GLY A 670 19.00 -34.78 -31.29
CA GLY A 670 19.09 -34.02 -32.54
C GLY A 670 18.32 -32.69 -32.51
N ALA A 671 17.17 -32.65 -31.83
CA ALA A 671 16.31 -31.47 -31.66
C ALA A 671 16.34 -30.88 -30.24
N THR A 672 17.18 -31.43 -29.35
CA THR A 672 17.28 -31.01 -27.95
C THR A 672 18.51 -30.14 -27.74
N PHE A 673 18.32 -28.96 -27.13
CA PHE A 673 19.39 -27.99 -26.86
C PHE A 673 19.46 -27.65 -25.38
N HIS A 674 20.67 -27.57 -24.83
CA HIS A 674 20.89 -26.94 -23.52
C HIS A 674 20.99 -25.42 -23.71
N MET A 675 20.03 -24.67 -23.14
CA MET A 675 19.99 -23.21 -23.22
C MET A 675 20.70 -22.57 -22.02
N ILE A 676 21.68 -21.72 -22.29
CA ILE A 676 22.43 -20.95 -21.28
C ILE A 676 21.98 -19.50 -21.33
N ILE A 677 21.58 -18.95 -20.19
CA ILE A 677 21.24 -17.53 -20.04
C ILE A 677 22.50 -16.78 -19.56
N ASN A 678 22.96 -15.83 -20.37
CA ASN A 678 24.21 -15.09 -20.18
C ASN A 678 23.94 -13.59 -19.91
N GLY A 679 22.96 -13.33 -19.03
CA GLY A 679 22.49 -11.99 -18.65
C GLY A 679 21.05 -11.69 -19.08
N SER A 680 20.37 -10.83 -18.32
CA SER A 680 18.96 -10.44 -18.51
C SER A 680 18.78 -8.94 -18.26
N MET A 681 18.04 -8.24 -19.11
CA MET A 681 17.71 -6.82 -18.91
C MET A 681 16.42 -6.64 -18.11
N LYS A 682 16.31 -5.56 -17.34
CA LYS A 682 15.19 -5.29 -16.43
C LYS A 682 14.94 -3.79 -16.24
N GLY A 683 14.30 -3.15 -17.23
CA GLY A 683 13.75 -1.79 -17.13
C GLY A 683 12.27 -1.76 -17.51
N ASP A 684 11.72 -0.57 -17.75
CA ASP A 684 10.30 -0.38 -18.10
C ASP A 684 9.86 -1.23 -19.31
N TYR A 685 10.68 -1.31 -20.37
CA TYR A 685 10.35 -2.12 -21.56
C TYR A 685 10.10 -3.59 -21.20
N GLN A 686 11.02 -4.20 -20.44
CA GLN A 686 10.93 -5.61 -20.06
C GLN A 686 9.81 -5.88 -19.04
N LEU A 687 9.47 -4.92 -18.17
CA LEU A 687 8.33 -5.06 -17.27
C LEU A 687 7.00 -4.95 -18.02
N GLY A 688 6.85 -3.94 -18.87
CA GLY A 688 5.64 -3.70 -19.67
C GLY A 688 5.33 -4.84 -20.63
N ASN A 689 6.33 -5.33 -21.37
CA ASN A 689 6.16 -6.46 -22.29
C ASN A 689 6.10 -7.82 -21.56
N GLY A 690 6.73 -7.93 -20.39
CA GLY A 690 6.75 -9.15 -19.59
C GLY A 690 5.39 -9.49 -18.95
N TYR A 691 4.73 -8.49 -18.36
CA TYR A 691 3.39 -8.62 -17.76
C TYR A 691 2.22 -8.38 -18.71
N GLY A 692 2.44 -7.62 -19.80
CA GLY A 692 1.37 -7.03 -20.60
C GLY A 692 0.79 -5.77 -19.95
N LEU A 693 0.22 -4.89 -20.78
CA LEU A 693 -0.13 -3.50 -20.41
C LEU A 693 -1.08 -3.38 -19.20
N GLU A 694 -2.06 -4.27 -19.07
CA GLU A 694 -3.05 -4.24 -17.98
C GLU A 694 -2.39 -4.51 -16.62
N THR A 695 -1.79 -5.68 -16.45
CA THR A 695 -1.06 -6.08 -15.23
C THR A 695 0.11 -5.13 -14.93
N ALA A 696 0.85 -4.68 -15.96
CA ALA A 696 1.92 -3.71 -15.79
C ALA A 696 1.41 -2.35 -15.27
N THR A 697 0.20 -1.93 -15.63
CA THR A 697 -0.44 -0.71 -15.11
C THR A 697 -0.75 -0.81 -13.62
N GLU A 698 -1.25 -1.96 -13.14
CA GLU A 698 -1.49 -2.16 -11.71
C GLU A 698 -0.17 -2.19 -10.91
N VAL A 699 0.81 -2.96 -11.39
CA VAL A 699 2.14 -3.08 -10.76
C VAL A 699 2.82 -1.70 -10.66
N LEU A 700 2.86 -0.93 -11.75
CA LEU A 700 3.50 0.39 -11.75
C LEU A 700 2.72 1.46 -10.98
N ARG A 701 1.38 1.41 -10.94
CA ARG A 701 0.59 2.32 -10.09
C ARG A 701 0.91 2.07 -8.61
N ASN A 702 0.85 0.81 -8.17
CA ASN A 702 1.15 0.44 -6.78
C ASN A 702 2.61 0.73 -6.41
N HIS A 703 3.56 0.50 -7.33
CA HIS A 703 4.96 0.88 -7.13
C HIS A 703 5.11 2.39 -6.95
N ARG A 704 4.62 3.19 -7.91
CA ARG A 704 4.82 4.65 -7.91
C ARG A 704 4.13 5.34 -6.73
N SER A 705 3.02 4.81 -6.19
CA SER A 705 2.36 5.36 -4.99
C SER A 705 3.04 5.04 -3.66
N ASN A 706 3.84 3.98 -3.58
CA ASN A 706 4.42 3.52 -2.32
C ASN A 706 5.95 3.61 -2.28
N PHE A 707 6.63 3.68 -3.44
CA PHE A 707 8.09 3.68 -3.49
C PHE A 707 8.69 5.04 -3.14
N VAL A 708 8.18 6.17 -3.64
CA VAL A 708 8.57 7.50 -3.14
C VAL A 708 7.34 8.28 -2.73
N THR A 709 7.44 8.93 -1.56
CA THR A 709 6.32 9.54 -0.83
C THR A 709 6.69 10.92 -0.29
N GLN A 710 5.70 11.69 0.14
CA GLN A 710 5.88 12.95 0.85
C GLN A 710 6.81 12.82 2.09
N ALA A 711 6.79 11.68 2.78
CA ALA A 711 7.64 11.42 3.94
C ALA A 711 9.13 11.29 3.58
N ASP A 712 9.43 10.83 2.36
CA ASP A 712 10.81 10.77 1.86
C ASP A 712 11.38 12.17 1.62
N PHE A 713 10.60 13.08 1.00
CA PHE A 713 11.00 14.48 0.82
C PHE A 713 11.21 15.19 2.16
N GLN A 714 10.34 14.92 3.15
CA GLN A 714 10.55 15.41 4.51
C GLN A 714 11.83 14.88 5.13
N PHE A 715 12.12 13.59 5.00
CA PHE A 715 13.36 12.99 5.51
C PHE A 715 14.59 13.66 4.88
N LEU A 716 14.56 13.93 3.57
CA LEU A 716 15.65 14.59 2.86
C LEU A 716 15.88 16.02 3.35
N SER A 717 14.84 16.85 3.37
CA SER A 717 14.91 18.23 3.88
C SER A 717 15.41 18.29 5.33
N ARG A 718 14.88 17.43 6.22
CA ARG A 718 15.35 17.31 7.62
C ARG A 718 16.82 16.89 7.77
N ASN A 719 17.41 16.23 6.78
CA ASN A 719 18.82 15.81 6.77
C ASN A 719 19.72 16.72 5.91
N GLY A 720 19.22 17.90 5.50
CA GLY A 720 20.01 18.90 4.77
C GLY A 720 20.25 18.57 3.30
N ILE A 721 19.47 17.66 2.70
CA ILE A 721 19.35 17.53 1.24
C ILE A 721 18.35 18.60 0.78
N ASN A 722 18.75 19.43 -0.19
CA ASN A 722 17.94 20.55 -0.69
C ASN A 722 17.35 20.30 -2.09
N THR A 723 17.74 19.21 -2.76
CA THR A 723 17.37 18.94 -4.16
C THR A 723 17.07 17.46 -4.40
N VAL A 724 16.11 17.16 -5.27
CA VAL A 724 15.92 15.83 -5.88
C VAL A 724 16.20 15.88 -7.38
N ARG A 725 16.94 14.90 -7.90
CA ARG A 725 17.05 14.59 -9.34
C ARG A 725 16.09 13.46 -9.65
N ILE A 726 15.21 13.67 -10.63
CA ILE A 726 14.06 12.80 -10.91
C ILE A 726 14.20 12.22 -12.32
N PRO A 727 14.70 10.97 -12.44
CA PRO A 727 14.70 10.21 -13.69
C PRO A 727 13.30 10.07 -14.30
N VAL A 728 13.13 10.51 -15.54
CA VAL A 728 11.90 10.33 -16.34
C VAL A 728 12.24 9.77 -17.73
N GLY A 729 11.38 8.89 -18.23
CA GLY A 729 11.47 8.38 -19.61
C GLY A 729 10.67 9.23 -20.57
N TRP A 730 11.12 9.33 -21.82
CA TRP A 730 10.48 10.13 -22.89
C TRP A 730 8.97 9.91 -23.04
N TRP A 731 8.49 8.70 -22.74
CA TRP A 731 7.09 8.32 -22.79
C TRP A 731 6.19 9.11 -21.81
N ILE A 732 6.76 9.82 -20.83
CA ILE A 732 6.01 10.71 -19.91
C ILE A 732 5.27 11.85 -20.63
N ALA A 733 5.67 12.18 -21.86
CA ALA A 733 5.04 13.22 -22.68
C ALA A 733 3.77 12.76 -23.43
N GLN A 734 3.37 11.49 -23.30
CA GLN A 734 2.18 10.93 -23.94
C GLN A 734 1.39 10.07 -22.95
N ASP A 735 0.07 10.26 -22.85
CA ASP A 735 -0.81 9.43 -22.01
C ASP A 735 -2.13 9.11 -22.75
N PRO A 736 -2.44 7.83 -23.04
CA PRO A 736 -1.58 6.66 -22.82
C PRO A 736 -0.31 6.70 -23.71
N PRO A 737 0.85 6.28 -23.18
CA PRO A 737 2.07 6.19 -23.97
C PRO A 737 2.04 5.00 -24.97
N PRO A 738 2.92 4.98 -25.97
CA PRO A 738 3.04 3.86 -26.89
C PRO A 738 3.50 2.58 -26.16
N ALA A 739 2.88 1.44 -26.47
CA ALA A 739 3.23 0.15 -25.90
C ALA A 739 4.70 -0.24 -26.21
N PRO A 740 5.42 -0.93 -25.29
CA PRO A 740 4.92 -1.52 -24.04
C PRO A 740 4.95 -0.58 -22.81
N TYR A 741 5.19 0.73 -23.00
CA TYR A 741 5.28 1.68 -21.89
C TYR A 741 3.93 1.89 -21.18
N VAL A 742 4.00 2.34 -19.93
CA VAL A 742 2.86 2.45 -19.02
C VAL A 742 2.73 3.87 -18.47
N GLY A 743 1.55 4.45 -18.69
CA GLY A 743 1.21 5.84 -18.39
C GLY A 743 1.12 6.20 -16.91
N GLY A 744 0.61 7.39 -16.61
CA GLY A 744 0.40 7.88 -15.25
C GLY A 744 1.66 8.25 -14.45
N SER A 745 2.88 8.15 -14.99
CA SER A 745 4.10 8.63 -14.31
C SER A 745 4.08 10.14 -14.03
N LEU A 746 3.39 10.90 -14.87
CA LEU A 746 3.22 12.35 -14.75
C LEU A 746 2.52 12.78 -13.45
N GLU A 747 1.53 12.00 -12.98
CA GLU A 747 0.80 12.28 -11.72
C GLU A 747 1.74 12.27 -10.51
N TYR A 748 2.75 11.40 -10.53
CA TYR A 748 3.74 11.28 -9.46
C TYR A 748 4.87 12.31 -9.60
N LEU A 749 5.17 12.75 -10.83
CA LEU A 749 6.05 13.90 -11.04
C LEU A 749 5.39 15.20 -10.53
N ASP A 750 4.10 15.42 -10.78
CA ASP A 750 3.35 16.56 -10.22
C ASP A 750 3.41 16.56 -8.68
N LYS A 751 3.14 15.42 -8.03
CA LYS A 751 3.29 15.26 -6.58
C LYS A 751 4.72 15.54 -6.09
N ALA A 752 5.75 15.15 -6.85
CA ALA A 752 7.13 15.45 -6.50
C ALA A 752 7.41 16.96 -6.46
N PHE A 753 6.80 17.74 -7.37
CA PHE A 753 6.89 19.20 -7.39
C PHE A 753 6.10 19.85 -6.23
N GLU A 754 4.92 19.32 -5.89
CA GLU A 754 4.15 19.72 -4.71
C GLU A 754 4.94 19.48 -3.41
N TRP A 755 5.50 18.28 -3.24
CA TRP A 755 6.30 17.91 -2.06
C TRP A 755 7.62 18.68 -1.98
N ALA A 756 8.26 18.98 -3.12
CA ALA A 756 9.46 19.82 -3.14
C ALA A 756 9.14 21.23 -2.64
N GLN A 757 8.08 21.85 -3.15
CA GLN A 757 7.64 23.17 -2.72
C GLN A 757 7.26 23.21 -1.23
N LEU A 758 6.60 22.16 -0.71
CA LEU A 758 6.21 22.05 0.70
C LEU A 758 7.40 22.00 1.68
N TYR A 759 8.55 21.46 1.26
CA TYR A 759 9.73 21.28 2.11
C TYR A 759 10.93 22.16 1.70
N GLU A 760 10.66 23.24 0.97
CA GLU A 760 11.64 24.21 0.44
C GLU A 760 12.75 23.59 -0.43
N MET A 761 12.50 22.40 -0.98
CA MET A 761 13.41 21.67 -1.85
C MET A 761 13.24 22.09 -3.32
N LYS A 762 14.23 21.73 -4.15
CA LYS A 762 14.18 21.86 -5.61
C LYS A 762 14.10 20.52 -6.34
N CYS A 763 13.58 20.56 -7.56
CA CYS A 763 13.58 19.45 -8.50
C CYS A 763 14.52 19.74 -9.68
N ILE A 764 15.31 18.73 -10.04
CA ILE A 764 15.93 18.57 -11.35
C ILE A 764 15.15 17.46 -12.07
N ILE A 765 14.57 17.77 -13.22
CA ILE A 765 13.96 16.74 -14.09
C ILE A 765 15.07 16.19 -14.99
N ASP A 766 15.22 14.88 -15.07
CA ASP A 766 16.25 14.24 -15.91
C ASP A 766 15.62 13.31 -16.96
N LEU A 767 15.89 13.56 -18.25
CA LEU A 767 15.51 12.66 -19.33
C LEU A 767 16.43 11.42 -19.36
N HIS A 768 16.14 10.49 -18.46
CA HIS A 768 16.94 9.32 -18.16
C HIS A 768 16.87 8.25 -19.26
N ALA A 769 15.73 8.14 -19.95
CA ALA A 769 15.51 7.19 -21.03
C ALA A 769 14.97 7.87 -22.29
N ALA A 770 15.72 7.76 -23.39
CA ALA A 770 15.35 8.29 -24.71
C ALA A 770 14.92 7.16 -25.68
N PRO A 771 14.06 7.44 -26.68
CA PRO A 771 13.59 6.44 -27.63
C PRO A 771 14.76 5.86 -28.44
N GLY A 772 14.76 4.54 -28.63
CA GLY A 772 15.89 3.80 -29.21
C GLY A 772 17.10 3.61 -28.27
N SER A 773 17.06 4.17 -27.05
CA SER A 773 18.15 4.20 -26.06
C SER A 773 19.44 4.90 -26.51
N GLN A 774 19.96 5.75 -25.61
CA GLN A 774 21.22 6.45 -25.77
C GLN A 774 22.46 5.67 -25.28
N ASN A 775 22.27 4.54 -24.57
CA ASN A 775 23.38 3.79 -23.96
C ASN A 775 23.29 2.26 -23.95
N GLY A 776 22.17 1.66 -24.37
CA GLY A 776 22.03 0.20 -24.52
C GLY A 776 21.87 -0.56 -23.20
N MET A 777 21.51 0.14 -22.12
CA MET A 777 21.27 -0.43 -20.79
C MET A 777 19.78 -0.36 -20.41
N GLU A 778 19.40 -1.02 -19.32
CA GLU A 778 18.01 -1.11 -18.86
C GLU A 778 17.45 0.21 -18.33
N HIS A 779 18.26 1.06 -17.68
CA HIS A 779 17.81 2.35 -17.14
C HIS A 779 17.48 3.39 -18.23
N SER A 780 18.09 3.28 -19.42
CA SER A 780 17.64 4.03 -20.60
C SER A 780 16.54 3.31 -21.39
N SER A 781 15.96 2.25 -20.81
CA SER A 781 14.92 1.39 -21.37
C SER A 781 15.21 0.85 -22.77
N SER A 782 16.46 0.44 -23.03
CA SER A 782 16.76 -0.30 -24.27
C SER A 782 16.03 -1.65 -24.27
N ARG A 783 15.40 -2.00 -25.41
CA ARG A 783 14.68 -3.28 -25.57
C ARG A 783 15.61 -4.47 -25.37
N ASP A 784 16.76 -4.44 -26.04
CA ASP A 784 17.73 -5.53 -26.04
C ASP A 784 19.17 -5.10 -25.79
N GLY A 785 19.41 -3.80 -25.67
CA GLY A 785 20.74 -3.21 -25.54
C GLY A 785 21.42 -2.90 -26.87
N THR A 786 20.66 -2.53 -27.91
CA THR A 786 21.17 -1.64 -28.97
C THR A 786 21.04 -0.16 -28.59
N ILE A 787 21.75 0.69 -29.32
CA ILE A 787 21.85 2.16 -29.14
C ILE A 787 21.39 2.80 -30.45
N ASP A 788 20.08 2.91 -30.61
CA ASP A 788 19.40 3.39 -31.83
C ASP A 788 18.90 4.84 -31.69
N TRP A 789 19.10 5.48 -30.54
CA TRP A 789 18.86 6.93 -30.40
C TRP A 789 19.66 7.80 -31.40
N PRO A 790 21.00 7.64 -31.56
CA PRO A 790 21.78 8.50 -32.46
C PRO A 790 21.66 8.12 -33.94
N THR A 791 20.98 7.01 -34.29
CA THR A 791 20.84 6.53 -35.67
C THR A 791 19.54 7.00 -36.34
N SER A 792 18.58 7.53 -35.56
CA SER A 792 17.28 8.00 -36.04
C SER A 792 17.05 9.47 -35.69
N GLU A 793 16.83 10.31 -36.70
CA GLU A 793 16.46 11.72 -36.50
C GLU A 793 15.12 11.86 -35.75
N GLU A 794 14.22 10.87 -35.87
CA GLU A 794 12.93 10.89 -35.17
C GLU A 794 13.07 10.54 -33.68
N ASN A 795 14.01 9.67 -33.31
CA ASN A 795 14.32 9.41 -31.90
C ASN A 795 14.86 10.69 -31.22
N ILE A 796 15.72 11.42 -31.91
CA ILE A 796 16.24 12.72 -31.46
C ILE A 796 15.10 13.75 -31.35
N LYS A 797 14.20 13.84 -32.33
CA LYS A 797 13.03 14.74 -32.28
C LYS A 797 12.07 14.40 -31.14
N GLU A 798 11.75 13.14 -30.92
CA GLU A 798 10.85 12.71 -29.85
C GLU A 798 11.46 12.99 -28.46
N SER A 799 12.78 12.84 -28.31
CA SER A 799 13.50 13.31 -27.11
C SER A 799 13.32 14.81 -26.89
N LEU A 800 13.49 15.62 -27.96
CA LEU A 800 13.27 17.07 -27.91
C LEU A 800 11.80 17.43 -27.61
N ARG A 801 10.81 16.64 -28.07
CA ARG A 801 9.39 16.81 -27.71
C ARG A 801 9.14 16.54 -26.23
N ALA A 802 9.79 15.51 -25.66
CA ALA A 802 9.71 15.25 -24.22
C ALA A 802 10.30 16.41 -23.40
N ILE A 803 11.45 16.96 -23.81
CA ILE A 803 12.01 18.19 -23.19
C ILE A 803 11.06 19.39 -23.37
N ASP A 804 10.42 19.57 -24.54
CA ASP A 804 9.47 20.66 -24.78
C ASP A 804 8.22 20.56 -23.89
N PHE A 805 7.69 19.35 -23.73
CA PHE A 805 6.60 19.05 -22.82
C PHE A 805 6.96 19.35 -21.36
N LEU A 806 8.07 18.81 -20.86
CA LEU A 806 8.52 18.99 -19.47
C LEU A 806 8.84 20.47 -19.18
N ALA A 807 9.51 21.16 -20.11
CA ALA A 807 9.82 22.58 -19.97
C ALA A 807 8.56 23.46 -20.02
N SER A 808 7.57 23.17 -20.88
CA SER A 808 6.32 23.93 -20.94
C SER A 808 5.44 23.77 -19.69
N LYS A 809 5.42 22.58 -19.08
CA LYS A 809 4.64 22.28 -17.87
C LYS A 809 5.28 22.79 -16.58
N TYR A 810 6.60 22.61 -16.41
CA TYR A 810 7.29 22.93 -15.15
C TYR A 810 8.17 24.19 -15.21
N GLY A 811 8.43 24.76 -16.38
CA GLY A 811 9.42 25.84 -16.59
C GLY A 811 9.23 27.11 -15.75
N ASN A 812 8.00 27.36 -15.27
CA ASN A 812 7.64 28.50 -14.43
C ASN A 812 7.33 28.11 -12.96
N HIS A 813 7.51 26.84 -12.58
CA HIS A 813 7.25 26.35 -11.23
C HIS A 813 8.43 26.68 -10.30
N ASP A 814 8.21 27.33 -9.16
CA ASP A 814 9.32 27.83 -8.32
C ASP A 814 10.19 26.73 -7.69
N ALA A 815 9.69 25.49 -7.61
CA ALA A 815 10.49 24.32 -7.24
C ALA A 815 11.39 23.77 -8.36
N LEU A 816 11.23 24.18 -9.63
CA LEU A 816 12.14 23.75 -10.70
C LEU A 816 13.49 24.48 -10.57
N LEU A 817 14.57 23.72 -10.41
CA LEU A 817 15.94 24.22 -10.51
C LEU A 817 16.54 23.95 -11.90
N GLY A 818 16.24 22.82 -12.52
CA GLY A 818 16.81 22.52 -13.84
C GLY A 818 16.19 21.34 -14.57
N ILE A 819 16.55 21.24 -15.85
CA ILE A 819 16.18 20.13 -16.73
C ILE A 819 17.47 19.59 -17.36
N GLU A 820 17.71 18.29 -17.17
CA GLU A 820 18.79 17.56 -17.82
C GLU A 820 18.31 16.96 -19.14
N LEU A 821 19.08 17.24 -20.20
CA LEU A 821 18.62 16.99 -21.56
C LEU A 821 18.72 15.51 -21.97
N LEU A 822 19.67 14.75 -21.43
CA LEU A 822 19.86 13.32 -21.71
C LEU A 822 20.88 12.69 -20.74
N ASN A 823 20.47 11.66 -20.01
CA ASN A 823 21.35 10.92 -19.11
C ASN A 823 22.35 10.00 -19.87
N GLU A 824 23.60 9.94 -19.39
CA GLU A 824 24.66 8.99 -19.80
C GLU A 824 24.72 8.53 -21.28
N PRO A 825 24.79 9.41 -22.29
CA PRO A 825 24.99 9.02 -23.69
C PRO A 825 26.30 8.23 -23.92
N HIS A 826 26.22 7.04 -24.53
CA HIS A 826 27.36 6.10 -24.61
C HIS A 826 28.27 6.33 -25.83
N ALA A 827 29.58 6.40 -25.59
CA ALA A 827 30.62 6.46 -26.61
C ALA A 827 31.11 5.06 -27.04
N PRO A 828 31.49 4.84 -28.31
CA PRO A 828 31.58 5.83 -29.39
C PRO A 828 30.24 6.11 -30.10
N ASN A 829 29.20 5.30 -29.89
CA ASN A 829 27.92 5.30 -30.61
C ASN A 829 27.27 6.69 -30.68
N VAL A 830 27.15 7.38 -29.55
CA VAL A 830 26.73 8.78 -29.50
C VAL A 830 27.94 9.68 -29.79
N SER A 831 28.03 10.19 -31.03
CA SER A 831 29.13 11.06 -31.43
C SER A 831 29.04 12.46 -30.76
N PRO A 832 30.18 13.14 -30.52
CA PRO A 832 30.17 14.49 -29.95
C PRO A 832 29.43 15.53 -30.82
N GLY A 833 29.36 15.31 -32.14
CA GLY A 833 28.66 16.22 -33.06
C GLY A 833 27.15 16.14 -32.94
N ILE A 834 26.60 14.92 -32.89
CA ILE A 834 25.17 14.67 -32.65
C ILE A 834 24.78 15.23 -31.28
N LEU A 835 25.55 14.89 -30.23
CA LEU A 835 25.25 15.33 -28.88
C LEU A 835 25.34 16.84 -28.69
N LYS A 836 26.35 17.52 -29.27
CA LYS A 836 26.45 18.99 -29.24
C LYS A 836 25.26 19.66 -29.95
N LYS A 837 24.77 19.09 -31.07
CA LYS A 837 23.57 19.62 -31.73
C LYS A 837 22.34 19.45 -30.82
N TYR A 838 22.09 18.23 -30.34
CA TYR A 838 20.96 17.92 -29.46
C TYR A 838 20.94 18.80 -28.21
N TYR A 839 22.09 18.98 -27.54
CA TYR A 839 22.20 19.86 -26.38
C TYR A 839 21.93 21.34 -26.70
N LYS A 840 22.28 21.82 -27.90
CA LYS A 840 21.94 23.19 -28.34
C LYS A 840 20.43 23.32 -28.65
N ASP A 841 19.86 22.35 -29.35
CA ASP A 841 18.42 22.32 -29.66
C ASP A 841 17.59 22.27 -28.36
N GLY A 842 17.93 21.39 -27.42
CA GLY A 842 17.26 21.24 -26.13
C GLY A 842 17.42 22.47 -25.22
N TYR A 843 18.59 23.12 -25.24
CA TYR A 843 18.78 24.41 -24.57
C TYR A 843 17.81 25.48 -25.09
N ASP A 844 17.70 25.62 -26.42
CA ASP A 844 16.79 26.59 -27.04
C ASP A 844 15.33 26.27 -26.72
N ILE A 845 14.97 24.98 -26.60
CA ILE A 845 13.64 24.53 -26.17
C ILE A 845 13.35 24.97 -24.73
N VAL A 846 14.23 24.68 -23.77
CA VAL A 846 14.02 25.09 -22.36
C VAL A 846 13.92 26.62 -22.25
N ARG A 847 14.75 27.37 -23.00
CA ARG A 847 14.75 28.84 -23.01
C ARG A 847 13.52 29.49 -23.64
N ARG A 848 12.64 28.74 -24.33
CA ARG A 848 11.31 29.25 -24.72
C ARG A 848 10.31 29.30 -23.56
N HIS A 849 10.52 28.49 -22.53
CA HIS A 849 9.56 28.33 -21.41
C HIS A 849 10.12 28.80 -20.06
N SER A 850 11.45 28.86 -19.90
CA SER A 850 12.11 29.28 -18.66
C SER A 850 13.43 30.01 -18.93
N ASP A 851 13.54 31.24 -18.42
CA ASP A 851 14.80 31.96 -18.23
C ASP A 851 15.50 31.55 -16.92
N LYS A 852 14.73 31.15 -15.90
CA LYS A 852 15.19 30.66 -14.60
C LYS A 852 15.93 29.32 -14.69
N ALA A 853 15.33 28.28 -15.25
CA ALA A 853 15.83 26.90 -15.09
C ALA A 853 17.24 26.69 -15.64
N TYR A 854 18.10 25.99 -14.89
CA TYR A 854 19.38 25.52 -15.38
C TYR A 854 19.21 24.40 -16.42
N VAL A 855 20.00 24.44 -17.49
CA VAL A 855 20.03 23.37 -18.49
C VAL A 855 21.24 22.48 -18.22
N ILE A 856 20.99 21.21 -17.92
CA ILE A 856 22.02 20.25 -17.53
C ILE A 856 22.36 19.33 -18.71
N MET A 857 23.65 19.07 -18.90
CA MET A 857 24.21 18.36 -20.04
C MET A 857 25.18 17.28 -19.54
N CYS A 858 24.78 16.01 -19.61
CA CYS A 858 25.60 14.90 -19.11
C CYS A 858 26.89 14.68 -19.92
N GLN A 859 27.92 14.17 -19.25
CA GLN A 859 29.09 13.56 -19.88
C GLN A 859 28.70 12.38 -20.79
N ARG A 860 29.63 11.94 -21.66
CA ARG A 860 29.49 10.64 -22.34
C ARG A 860 30.22 9.55 -21.55
N ILE A 861 29.57 8.42 -21.33
CA ILE A 861 30.17 7.20 -20.76
C ILE A 861 30.80 6.33 -21.86
N GLY A 862 31.43 5.20 -21.50
CA GLY A 862 31.99 4.23 -22.45
C GLY A 862 33.38 4.60 -23.02
N GLU A 863 33.94 3.70 -23.82
CA GLU A 863 35.26 3.92 -24.45
C GLU A 863 35.21 4.99 -25.55
N GLY A 864 36.28 5.78 -25.68
CA GLY A 864 36.28 6.95 -26.58
C GLY A 864 35.41 8.11 -26.09
N SER A 865 34.94 8.07 -24.83
CA SER A 865 34.62 9.26 -24.06
C SER A 865 35.87 10.15 -23.91
N ASN A 866 35.65 11.45 -23.78
CA ASN A 866 36.72 12.42 -23.48
C ASN A 866 36.08 13.63 -22.82
N LEU A 867 36.30 13.77 -21.51
CA LEU A 867 35.54 14.67 -20.65
C LEU A 867 35.80 16.14 -21.01
N THR A 868 37.07 16.55 -20.97
CA THR A 868 37.50 17.92 -21.28
C THR A 868 37.10 18.35 -22.69
N ARG A 869 37.14 17.46 -23.69
CA ARG A 869 36.71 17.79 -25.05
C ARG A 869 35.21 18.09 -25.14
N LEU A 870 34.36 17.38 -24.39
CA LEU A 870 32.93 17.66 -24.38
C LEU A 870 32.61 18.91 -23.56
N TYR A 871 33.20 19.06 -22.37
CA TYR A 871 33.06 20.26 -21.52
C TYR A 871 33.45 21.54 -22.29
N ASN A 872 34.63 21.54 -22.92
CA ASN A 872 35.08 22.67 -23.74
C ASN A 872 34.13 22.91 -24.93
N ALA A 873 33.69 21.85 -25.62
CA ALA A 873 32.76 21.98 -26.74
C ALA A 873 31.37 22.51 -26.31
N ILE A 874 30.99 22.41 -25.03
CA ILE A 874 29.80 23.06 -24.47
C ILE A 874 30.11 24.50 -24.05
N ALA A 875 31.26 24.77 -23.42
CA ALA A 875 31.74 26.12 -23.11
C ALA A 875 31.82 27.02 -24.36
N ASP A 876 32.33 26.47 -25.47
CA ASP A 876 32.40 27.10 -26.80
C ASP A 876 31.03 27.52 -27.36
N MET A 877 29.91 27.13 -26.75
CA MET A 877 28.56 27.56 -27.15
C MET A 877 28.12 28.88 -26.51
N GLY A 878 28.82 29.37 -25.48
CA GLY A 878 28.54 30.69 -24.86
C GLY A 878 27.18 30.81 -24.18
N LEU A 879 26.61 29.69 -23.72
CA LEU A 879 25.23 29.61 -23.20
C LEU A 879 25.15 29.94 -21.71
N SER A 880 24.10 30.64 -21.29
CA SER A 880 23.87 31.04 -19.89
C SER A 880 23.04 30.02 -19.09
N LYS A 881 23.32 29.92 -17.78
CA LYS A 881 22.75 28.90 -16.87
C LYS A 881 22.84 27.47 -17.43
N VAL A 882 24.05 27.07 -17.84
CA VAL A 882 24.35 25.68 -18.26
C VAL A 882 25.21 24.98 -17.22
N VAL A 883 24.88 23.71 -16.98
CA VAL A 883 25.56 22.80 -16.06
C VAL A 883 26.06 21.58 -16.85
N PHE A 884 27.25 21.09 -16.51
CA PHE A 884 27.80 19.86 -17.05
C PHE A 884 27.81 18.78 -15.95
N ASP A 885 27.21 17.63 -16.23
CA ASP A 885 27.06 16.55 -15.24
C ASP A 885 28.16 15.47 -15.37
N LEU A 886 28.65 15.03 -14.21
CA LEU A 886 29.75 14.11 -14.00
C LEU A 886 29.32 12.95 -13.08
N HIS A 887 29.26 11.75 -13.63
CA HIS A 887 28.94 10.55 -12.87
C HIS A 887 30.22 9.85 -12.41
N TYR A 888 30.38 9.64 -11.11
CA TYR A 888 31.63 9.18 -10.50
C TYR A 888 31.44 7.98 -9.58
N TYR A 889 31.66 6.80 -10.17
CA TYR A 889 31.70 5.51 -9.50
C TYR A 889 33.15 4.97 -9.40
N ASN A 890 33.58 4.53 -8.22
CA ASN A 890 34.79 3.69 -8.05
C ASN A 890 34.38 2.20 -8.09
N LEU A 891 33.77 1.80 -9.20
CA LEU A 891 33.18 0.48 -9.43
C LEU A 891 33.39 0.09 -10.90
N TYR A 892 32.81 -1.05 -11.31
CA TYR A 892 32.69 -1.55 -12.69
C TYR A 892 33.98 -1.93 -13.44
N ILE A 893 35.16 -1.45 -13.02
CA ILE A 893 36.45 -1.80 -13.62
C ILE A 893 37.47 -2.29 -12.59
N ASP A 894 38.32 -3.23 -13.02
CA ASP A 894 39.38 -3.86 -12.24
C ASP A 894 40.30 -2.87 -11.49
N LEU A 895 40.46 -1.65 -12.00
CA LEU A 895 41.20 -0.58 -11.35
C LEU A 895 40.71 -0.28 -9.93
N PHE A 896 39.39 -0.39 -9.67
CA PHE A 896 38.82 -0.10 -8.36
C PHE A 896 38.66 -1.34 -7.49
N PHE A 897 38.42 -2.50 -8.11
CA PHE A 897 38.38 -3.81 -7.45
C PHE A 897 39.75 -4.24 -6.90
N ASN A 898 40.85 -3.83 -7.56
CA ASN A 898 42.21 -4.10 -7.11
C ASN A 898 42.81 -3.02 -6.20
N LYS A 899 42.09 -1.94 -5.88
CA LYS A 899 42.52 -0.89 -4.93
C LYS A 899 42.05 -1.23 -3.51
N SER A 900 42.94 -1.07 -2.53
CA SER A 900 42.54 -1.07 -1.11
C SER A 900 41.58 0.09 -0.80
N PRO A 901 40.85 0.05 0.34
CA PRO A 901 39.98 1.15 0.74
C PRO A 901 40.71 2.50 0.84
N GLN A 902 41.95 2.50 1.34
CA GLN A 902 42.77 3.72 1.38
C GLN A 902 43.15 4.21 -0.02
N GLN A 903 43.52 3.31 -0.95
CA GLN A 903 43.82 3.68 -2.34
C GLN A 903 42.58 4.17 -3.12
N ASN A 904 41.38 3.72 -2.73
CA ASN A 904 40.11 4.26 -3.24
C ASN A 904 39.82 5.66 -2.67
N ILE A 905 40.03 5.88 -1.38
CA ILE A 905 39.93 7.19 -0.72
C ILE A 905 40.91 8.22 -1.34
N ASP A 906 42.14 7.80 -1.62
CA ASP A 906 43.17 8.67 -2.17
C ASP A 906 42.91 9.02 -3.64
N TYR A 907 42.30 8.11 -4.41
CA TYR A 907 41.84 8.38 -5.79
C TYR A 907 40.79 9.49 -5.86
N ILE A 908 39.90 9.57 -4.86
CA ILE A 908 38.94 10.68 -4.75
C ILE A 908 39.67 12.00 -4.44
N LYS A 909 40.59 11.97 -3.46
CA LYS A 909 41.31 13.18 -2.98
C LYS A 909 42.29 13.77 -3.98
N ASN A 910 42.84 12.96 -4.88
CA ASN A 910 43.87 13.35 -5.83
C ASN A 910 43.30 13.42 -7.25
N GLU A 911 43.02 12.27 -7.88
CA GLU A 911 42.55 12.20 -9.26
C GLU A 911 41.22 12.91 -9.49
N ARG A 912 40.13 12.53 -8.80
CA ARG A 912 38.81 13.18 -9.00
C ARG A 912 38.82 14.66 -8.61
N LYS A 913 39.57 15.04 -7.57
CA LYS A 913 39.75 16.44 -7.20
C LYS A 913 40.48 17.26 -8.26
N SER A 914 41.50 16.67 -8.91
CA SER A 914 42.22 17.29 -10.02
C SER A 914 41.32 17.43 -11.26
N GLU A 915 40.52 16.40 -11.55
CA GLU A 915 39.56 16.36 -12.65
C GLU A 915 38.50 17.47 -12.51
N ILE A 916 37.78 17.52 -11.38
CA ILE A 916 36.80 18.60 -11.10
C ILE A 916 37.48 19.98 -11.19
N LYS A 917 38.66 20.15 -10.57
CA LYS A 917 39.38 21.43 -10.59
C LYS A 917 39.79 21.87 -12.00
N SER A 918 39.95 20.95 -12.96
CA SER A 918 40.28 21.28 -14.35
C SER A 918 39.09 21.85 -15.16
N LEU A 919 37.86 21.59 -14.70
CA LEU A 919 36.61 21.97 -15.38
C LEU A 919 36.07 23.29 -14.79
N ASN A 920 36.82 24.38 -15.00
CA ASN A 920 36.61 25.65 -14.29
C ASN A 920 36.37 26.88 -15.20
N ALA A 921 36.32 26.70 -16.52
CA ALA A 921 36.39 27.77 -17.52
C ALA A 921 35.17 27.84 -18.45
N GLY A 922 34.05 27.21 -18.08
CA GLY A 922 32.86 27.04 -18.90
C GLY A 922 31.60 26.81 -18.06
N PRO A 923 30.77 25.79 -18.35
CA PRO A 923 29.61 25.42 -17.54
C PRO A 923 29.94 25.22 -16.05
N LEU A 924 28.92 25.39 -15.21
CA LEU A 924 28.97 24.92 -13.82
C LEU A 924 29.11 23.40 -13.80
N VAL A 925 29.76 22.86 -12.77
CA VAL A 925 30.02 21.41 -12.65
C VAL A 925 29.12 20.81 -11.59
N PHE A 926 28.43 19.72 -11.94
CA PHE A 926 27.58 18.95 -11.05
C PHE A 926 28.10 17.51 -10.98
N ILE A 927 28.07 16.89 -9.79
CA ILE A 927 28.32 15.46 -9.62
C ILE A 927 26.98 14.76 -9.39
N GLY A 928 26.16 14.68 -10.43
CA GLY A 928 24.76 14.24 -10.38
C GLY A 928 24.58 12.78 -10.00
N GLU A 929 25.61 11.95 -10.17
CA GLU A 929 25.61 10.58 -9.67
C GLU A 929 26.92 10.16 -9.01
N TRP A 930 26.80 9.67 -7.77
CA TRP A 930 27.84 8.95 -7.04
C TRP A 930 27.21 8.12 -5.93
N THR A 931 27.94 7.12 -5.42
CA THR A 931 27.45 6.26 -4.35
C THR A 931 28.51 5.98 -3.29
N ASN A 932 28.12 5.48 -2.11
CA ASN A 932 29.05 5.12 -1.03
C ASN A 932 29.60 3.68 -1.17
N GLN A 933 29.04 2.87 -2.09
CA GLN A 933 29.60 1.58 -2.47
C GLN A 933 30.85 1.78 -3.37
N PHE A 934 31.94 1.09 -3.04
CA PHE A 934 33.21 1.15 -3.80
C PHE A 934 33.95 -0.18 -3.77
N GLY A 935 34.83 -0.41 -4.75
CA GLY A 935 35.69 -1.60 -4.82
C GLY A 935 34.89 -2.90 -4.71
N ASN A 936 35.43 -3.88 -3.98
CA ASN A 936 34.80 -5.19 -3.78
C ASN A 936 33.70 -5.17 -2.70
N GLY A 937 33.48 -4.04 -2.03
CA GLY A 937 32.61 -3.96 -0.85
C GLY A 937 33.12 -4.79 0.34
N GLY A 938 32.21 -5.06 1.29
CA GLY A 938 32.52 -5.87 2.49
C GLY A 938 33.41 -5.18 3.54
N TYR A 939 33.74 -3.89 3.34
CA TYR A 939 34.61 -3.12 4.22
C TYR A 939 33.92 -2.70 5.53
N SER A 940 34.70 -2.22 6.51
CA SER A 940 34.16 -1.76 7.79
C SER A 940 33.38 -0.44 7.65
N SER A 941 32.43 -0.19 8.55
CA SER A 941 31.67 1.08 8.61
C SER A 941 32.57 2.31 8.70
N ILE A 942 33.76 2.19 9.30
CA ILE A 942 34.77 3.24 9.41
C ILE A 942 35.43 3.54 8.05
N GLU A 943 35.60 2.54 7.19
CA GLU A 943 36.14 2.72 5.84
C GLU A 943 35.10 3.38 4.92
N TYR A 944 33.83 2.97 5.01
CA TYR A 944 32.73 3.67 4.34
C TYR A 944 32.60 5.13 4.81
N GLN A 945 32.67 5.41 6.12
CA GLN A 945 32.70 6.78 6.64
C GLN A 945 33.86 7.62 6.08
N LYS A 946 35.06 7.03 5.97
CA LYS A 946 36.24 7.72 5.41
C LYS A 946 36.10 7.95 3.90
N TYR A 947 35.49 7.03 3.17
CA TYR A 947 35.26 7.12 1.73
C TYR A 947 34.18 8.16 1.41
N GLY A 948 32.98 8.04 2.00
CA GLY A 948 31.90 9.01 1.87
C GLY A 948 32.31 10.43 2.29
N LYS A 949 33.10 10.58 3.37
CA LYS A 949 33.66 11.88 3.76
C LYS A 949 34.66 12.44 2.75
N ALA A 950 35.44 11.58 2.07
CA ALA A 950 36.34 12.02 1.00
C ALA A 950 35.56 12.45 -0.26
N GLN A 951 34.48 11.73 -0.59
CA GLN A 951 33.57 12.08 -1.67
C GLN A 951 32.89 13.43 -1.39
N LEU A 952 32.20 13.60 -0.26
CA LEU A 952 31.54 14.86 0.10
C LEU A 952 32.51 16.06 0.11
N ALA A 953 33.74 15.88 0.60
CA ALA A 953 34.76 16.94 0.62
C ALA A 953 35.36 17.29 -0.76
N VAL A 954 35.15 16.47 -1.78
CA VAL A 954 35.64 16.69 -3.16
C VAL A 954 34.50 17.05 -4.11
N TYR A 955 33.41 16.29 -4.09
CA TYR A 955 32.21 16.53 -4.89
C TYR A 955 31.46 17.79 -4.40
N GLY A 956 31.49 18.08 -3.10
CA GLY A 956 31.06 19.36 -2.53
C GLY A 956 31.93 20.57 -2.90
N SER A 957 32.96 20.40 -3.73
CA SER A 957 33.72 21.50 -4.36
C SER A 957 33.42 21.68 -5.85
N ALA A 958 32.46 20.92 -6.40
CA ALA A 958 31.89 21.17 -7.72
C ALA A 958 30.97 22.42 -7.67
N SER A 959 30.98 23.24 -8.73
CA SER A 959 30.41 24.60 -8.70
C SER A 959 28.88 24.68 -8.78
N PHE A 960 28.18 23.58 -9.07
CA PHE A 960 26.74 23.44 -8.89
C PHE A 960 26.41 22.64 -7.62
N GLY A 961 27.13 21.54 -7.40
CA GLY A 961 27.00 20.65 -6.23
C GLY A 961 27.05 19.18 -6.62
N TRP A 962 26.30 18.33 -5.94
CA TRP A 962 26.26 16.87 -6.16
C TRP A 962 24.87 16.28 -5.90
N ALA A 963 24.57 15.12 -6.49
CA ALA A 963 23.44 14.28 -6.09
C ALA A 963 23.86 12.82 -5.91
N TYR A 964 23.36 12.19 -4.84
CA TYR A 964 23.69 10.80 -4.48
C TYR A 964 22.79 9.80 -5.23
N TRP A 965 23.35 8.69 -5.71
CA TRP A 965 22.62 7.56 -6.27
C TRP A 965 22.57 6.40 -5.25
N THR A 966 21.41 6.01 -4.70
CA THR A 966 20.02 6.53 -4.89
C THR A 966 19.38 6.82 -3.52
N LEU A 967 18.16 7.36 -3.50
CA LEU A 967 17.39 7.58 -2.26
C LEU A 967 17.31 6.31 -1.41
N LYS A 968 16.80 5.22 -1.99
CA LYS A 968 16.64 3.92 -1.35
C LYS A 968 16.51 2.79 -2.37
N ILE A 969 16.80 1.56 -1.93
CA ILE A 969 16.97 0.40 -2.82
C ILE A 969 16.66 -0.90 -2.07
N GLU A 970 15.99 -1.87 -2.72
CA GLU A 970 15.62 -3.15 -2.09
C GLU A 970 16.83 -3.92 -1.52
N LYS A 971 17.97 -3.91 -2.23
CA LYS A 971 19.15 -4.72 -1.94
C LYS A 971 20.44 -3.97 -2.28
N ASN A 972 21.39 -3.98 -1.35
CA ASN A 972 22.68 -3.27 -1.35
C ASN A 972 22.67 -1.93 -0.58
N ARG A 973 22.86 -2.06 0.74
CA ARG A 973 22.86 -0.99 1.76
C ARG A 973 23.70 0.24 1.42
N HIS A 974 24.83 0.08 0.72
CA HIS A 974 25.75 1.18 0.44
C HIS A 974 25.38 2.02 -0.79
N TRP A 975 24.28 1.68 -1.46
CA TRP A 975 23.60 2.50 -2.48
C TRP A 975 22.34 3.21 -1.96
N ASP A 976 21.94 2.96 -0.72
CA ASP A 976 20.72 3.50 -0.10
C ASP A 976 21.08 4.73 0.77
N LEU A 977 20.70 5.94 0.34
CA LEU A 977 21.04 7.16 1.10
C LEU A 977 20.41 7.15 2.49
N MET A 978 19.13 6.78 2.59
CA MET A 978 18.40 6.77 3.87
C MET A 978 19.06 5.80 4.87
N TRP A 979 19.43 4.60 4.42
CA TRP A 979 20.17 3.63 5.21
C TRP A 979 21.55 4.16 5.62
N ASN A 980 22.29 4.77 4.69
CA ASN A 980 23.63 5.30 4.98
C ASN A 980 23.62 6.40 6.04
N ILE A 981 22.61 7.28 6.01
CA ILE A 981 22.38 8.32 7.02
C ILE A 981 21.99 7.67 8.36
N LYS A 982 20.95 6.83 8.38
CA LYS A 982 20.46 6.14 9.60
C LYS A 982 21.58 5.35 10.30
N ASN A 983 22.43 4.66 9.53
CA ASN A 983 23.53 3.83 10.03
C ASN A 983 24.86 4.61 10.17
N LYS A 984 24.85 5.93 9.91
CA LYS A 984 25.99 6.85 10.05
C LYS A 984 27.22 6.43 9.23
N THR A 985 27.04 5.65 8.16
CA THR A 985 28.09 5.30 7.18
C THR A 985 28.32 6.40 6.14
N LEU A 986 27.37 7.33 6.02
CA LEU A 986 27.55 8.66 5.42
C LEU A 986 27.03 9.72 6.41
N GLN A 987 27.63 10.91 6.42
CA GLN A 987 27.28 12.04 7.29
C GLN A 987 27.41 13.31 6.44
N LEU A 988 26.33 14.10 6.32
CA LEU A 988 26.11 15.14 5.30
C LEU A 988 26.49 16.57 5.72
#